data_AF-A0A7W7Q8W6-F1
#
_entry.id   AF-A0A7W7Q8W6-F1
#
_cell.length_a   1.000
_cell.length_b   1.000
_cell.length_c   1.000
_cell.angle_alpha   90.00
_cell.angle_beta   90.00
_cell.angle_gamma   90.00
#
_symmetry.space_group_name_H-M   'P 1'
#
loop_
_entity.id
_entity.type
_entity.pdbx_description
1 polymer ?
#
loop_
_entity_poly.entity_id
_entity_poly.type
_entity_poly.pdbx_seq_one_letter_code
_entity_poly.pdbx_strand_id
1 'polypeptide(L)'
;MAEQDSGKVAIVGMALRVPGADRDLDRFWQNMADGVDSISFFGRDELRAWGVPDELADQPGYVPARGVVDGADRFDHRLFSYSPQDAALMDPQQRVLLECAWSALEHAGHAPVAKDGNRTAVFAGTGMNVYLLDNLWPNERVLKAAGGFGLVIGSDKDYAATRIGYKLNLQGPALTTQTACSTSLVAVHLAVQSLLTYDADLALAGGATIAPPTRRGHLHEPGGIFSPDGRCRAFDRDAAGTVPADGAGMVVLKRLEDALYDGDPIHAVIAGSAVNNDGARKAGFTAPGPSGQATVITTALEIAGIDPATIGLVETHGTGTALGDPIEVAALRQVFDTPGRAPLALTALKSNVGHLDTAAGVVGLIRMALALRHRTIPPVAHFTAPNPALELDESALWVPSSAKAWDPIDGVRRGGVSAFGIGGTNAHVVVEEAPAAKPARRRRFPELITVSAKTEQAARDSLDRVAAFVADAAAHDLGDLAWTLREGRATLPWRATFVAGEPHRAPVRAAGAPGVPFVVTGAGEVTGNRPNYDADPVYRAVVDTGTTHLRAAGVERTEAMERFLAAVGLAASLRAHGVAPSAVLGTGPAAACVAGELTIEEGLGRVAVTMPEHDVPEVPDGPWVEVGTAVTLHLPGETVDLPVNRHARLLTVVGRLWELGMAGEWDPATGTGRRVPAPTYPFAPTRHYVDAPGNGRQI
;
A
#
# COMPACT_ATOMS: atom_id res chain seq x y z
N MET A 1 14.41 10.09 23.37
CA MET A 1 13.80 9.48 22.17
C MET A 1 12.97 8.27 22.53
N ALA A 2 13.51 7.18 23.08
CA ALA A 2 12.73 5.97 23.39
C ALA A 2 11.48 6.20 24.28
N GLU A 3 11.52 7.12 25.24
CA GLU A 3 10.37 7.43 26.12
C GLU A 3 9.31 8.32 25.45
N GLN A 4 9.66 9.07 24.40
CA GLN A 4 8.73 9.93 23.65
C GLN A 4 8.02 9.21 22.49
N ASP A 5 8.56 8.07 22.06
CA ASP A 5 8.03 7.26 20.96
C ASP A 5 7.16 6.08 21.46
N SER A 6 7.23 5.77 22.77
CA SER A 6 6.44 4.70 23.39
C SER A 6 4.94 4.99 23.29
N GLY A 7 4.15 3.99 22.89
CA GLY A 7 2.70 4.12 22.73
C GLY A 7 2.22 4.72 21.41
N LYS A 8 3.12 5.11 20.49
CA LYS A 8 2.75 5.68 19.19
C LYS A 8 2.74 4.64 18.06
N VAL A 9 1.90 4.87 17.05
CA VAL A 9 1.72 3.97 15.91
C VAL A 9 1.97 4.71 14.60
N ALA A 10 2.90 4.23 13.78
CA ALA A 10 3.18 4.75 12.45
C ALA A 10 2.14 4.26 11.43
N ILE A 11 1.71 5.18 10.54
CA ILE A 11 1.06 4.82 9.28
C ILE A 11 2.18 4.53 8.27
N VAL A 12 2.40 3.26 7.99
CA VAL A 12 3.49 2.79 7.10
C VAL A 12 3.05 2.53 5.67
N GLY A 13 1.74 2.42 5.42
CA GLY A 13 1.21 2.33 4.06
C GLY A 13 -0.25 2.69 3.99
N MET A 14 -0.73 2.97 2.79
CA MET A 14 -2.13 3.34 2.57
C MET A 14 -2.56 3.03 1.13
N ALA A 15 -3.85 2.80 0.94
CA ALA A 15 -4.47 2.70 -0.36
C ALA A 15 -5.92 3.16 -0.28
N LEU A 16 -6.45 3.68 -1.38
CA LEU A 16 -7.84 4.09 -1.49
C LEU A 16 -8.40 3.91 -2.90
N ARG A 17 -9.73 3.89 -2.97
CA ARG A 17 -10.52 4.00 -4.19
C ARG A 17 -11.68 4.95 -3.88
N VAL A 18 -11.66 6.14 -4.44
CA VAL A 18 -12.67 7.19 -4.17
C VAL A 18 -13.04 7.93 -5.46
N PRO A 19 -14.14 8.70 -5.47
CA PRO A 19 -14.53 9.50 -6.62
C PRO A 19 -13.40 10.43 -7.07
N GLY A 20 -13.07 10.38 -8.36
CA GLY A 20 -11.99 11.17 -8.96
C GLY A 20 -10.57 10.66 -8.70
N ALA A 21 -10.38 9.61 -7.89
CA ALA A 21 -9.07 9.01 -7.63
C ALA A 21 -9.19 7.50 -7.29
N ASP A 22 -8.92 6.65 -8.29
CA ASP A 22 -8.96 5.19 -8.15
C ASP A 22 -7.54 4.62 -8.07
N ARG A 23 -7.12 4.12 -6.91
CA ARG A 23 -5.77 3.53 -6.67
C ARG A 23 -4.63 4.51 -6.98
N ASP A 24 -4.85 5.80 -6.74
CA ASP A 24 -3.90 6.87 -7.03
C ASP A 24 -3.93 7.93 -5.91
N LEU A 25 -2.94 7.85 -5.01
CA LEU A 25 -2.82 8.75 -3.86
C LEU A 25 -2.39 10.15 -4.26
N ASP A 26 -1.56 10.28 -5.31
CA ASP A 26 -1.05 11.57 -5.76
C ASP A 26 -2.17 12.35 -6.45
N ARG A 27 -2.97 11.70 -7.29
CA ARG A 27 -4.19 12.30 -7.85
C ARG A 27 -5.21 12.64 -6.78
N PHE A 28 -5.41 11.76 -5.78
CA PHE A 28 -6.27 12.07 -4.65
C PHE A 28 -5.81 13.34 -3.94
N TRP A 29 -4.52 13.44 -3.59
CA TRP A 29 -3.97 14.63 -2.97
C TRP A 29 -4.16 15.89 -3.83
N GLN A 30 -3.85 15.81 -5.12
CA GLN A 30 -4.00 16.94 -6.05
C GLN A 30 -5.46 17.44 -6.07
N ASN A 31 -6.42 16.52 -6.19
CA ASN A 31 -7.85 16.85 -6.14
C ASN A 31 -8.22 17.55 -4.82
N MET A 32 -7.69 17.07 -3.67
CA MET A 32 -7.98 17.67 -2.37
C MET A 32 -7.36 19.06 -2.23
N ALA A 33 -6.12 19.26 -2.70
CA ALA A 33 -5.41 20.53 -2.64
C ALA A 33 -6.04 21.59 -3.56
N ASP A 34 -6.53 21.18 -4.72
CA ASP A 34 -7.19 22.04 -5.70
C ASP A 34 -8.68 22.30 -5.38
N GLY A 35 -9.22 21.65 -4.33
CA GLY A 35 -10.62 21.80 -3.95
C GLY A 35 -11.61 21.21 -4.95
N VAL A 36 -11.22 20.15 -5.67
CA VAL A 36 -12.04 19.48 -6.68
C VAL A 36 -13.28 18.82 -6.04
N ASP A 37 -14.44 19.06 -6.65
CA ASP A 37 -15.69 18.32 -6.41
C ASP A 37 -15.78 17.15 -7.39
N SER A 38 -15.74 15.93 -6.84
CA SER A 38 -15.78 14.67 -7.58
C SER A 38 -17.17 14.03 -7.62
N ILE A 39 -18.24 14.77 -7.30
CA ILE A 39 -19.62 14.27 -7.40
C ILE A 39 -20.07 14.24 -8.87
N SER A 40 -20.63 13.10 -9.28
CA SER A 40 -21.21 12.91 -10.61
C SER A 40 -22.70 13.23 -10.61
N PHE A 41 -23.18 13.82 -11.71
CA PHE A 41 -24.59 14.08 -11.98
C PHE A 41 -25.05 13.26 -13.19
N PHE A 42 -26.23 12.65 -13.11
CA PHE A 42 -26.68 11.67 -14.10
C PHE A 42 -27.90 12.15 -14.90
N GLY A 43 -27.86 11.92 -16.20
CA GLY A 43 -29.02 12.11 -17.08
C GLY A 43 -29.99 10.93 -17.01
N ARG A 44 -31.21 11.10 -17.54
CA ARG A 44 -32.25 10.05 -17.55
C ARG A 44 -31.81 8.77 -18.27
N ASP A 45 -31.18 8.90 -19.42
CA ASP A 45 -30.74 7.74 -20.19
C ASP A 45 -29.63 6.96 -19.48
N GLU A 46 -28.75 7.67 -18.75
CA GLU A 46 -27.73 7.03 -17.92
C GLU A 46 -28.34 6.31 -16.73
N LEU A 47 -29.28 6.95 -16.01
CA LEU A 47 -30.02 6.33 -14.91
C LEU A 47 -30.73 5.05 -15.36
N ARG A 48 -31.43 5.08 -16.51
CA ARG A 48 -32.07 3.91 -17.11
C ARG A 48 -31.07 2.81 -17.47
N ALA A 49 -29.94 3.18 -18.09
CA ALA A 49 -28.89 2.23 -18.47
C ALA A 49 -28.28 1.52 -17.24
N TRP A 50 -28.32 2.17 -16.08
CA TRP A 50 -27.86 1.62 -14.80
C TRP A 50 -28.98 1.00 -13.95
N GLY A 51 -30.17 0.81 -14.52
CA GLY A 51 -31.27 0.09 -13.89
C GLY A 51 -32.04 0.89 -12.85
N VAL A 52 -31.92 2.23 -12.84
CA VAL A 52 -32.78 3.09 -12.03
C VAL A 52 -34.15 3.20 -12.73
N PRO A 53 -35.25 2.82 -12.05
CA PRO A 53 -36.60 2.94 -12.62
C PRO A 53 -36.99 4.39 -12.89
N ASP A 54 -37.70 4.62 -14.00
CA ASP A 54 -38.22 5.95 -14.33
C ASP A 54 -39.14 6.49 -13.23
N GLU A 55 -39.95 5.64 -12.63
CA GLU A 55 -40.87 6.02 -11.56
C GLU A 55 -40.14 6.56 -10.32
N LEU A 56 -38.93 6.06 -10.03
CA LEU A 56 -38.10 6.58 -8.95
C LEU A 56 -37.43 7.89 -9.35
N ALA A 57 -36.88 7.96 -10.56
CA ALA A 57 -36.22 9.15 -11.08
C ALA A 57 -37.19 10.32 -11.30
N ASP A 58 -38.49 10.06 -11.46
CA ASP A 58 -39.57 11.05 -11.59
C ASP A 58 -40.12 11.52 -10.24
N GLN A 59 -39.74 10.92 -9.11
CA GLN A 59 -40.24 11.34 -7.81
C GLN A 59 -39.79 12.77 -7.48
N PRO A 60 -40.70 13.62 -6.97
CA PRO A 60 -40.32 14.92 -6.45
C PRO A 60 -39.23 14.78 -5.38
N GLY A 61 -38.15 15.56 -5.51
CA GLY A 61 -37.01 15.49 -4.59
C GLY A 61 -35.96 14.43 -4.96
N TYR A 62 -36.09 13.73 -6.08
CA TYR A 62 -34.99 12.90 -6.59
C TYR A 62 -33.83 13.77 -7.08
N VAL A 63 -32.66 13.54 -6.50
CA VAL A 63 -31.41 14.23 -6.81
C VAL A 63 -30.49 13.24 -7.53
N PRO A 64 -30.26 13.38 -8.84
CA PRO A 64 -29.48 12.43 -9.64
C PRO A 64 -27.97 12.64 -9.45
N ALA A 65 -27.48 12.63 -8.21
CA ALA A 65 -26.09 12.89 -7.87
C ALA A 65 -25.51 11.88 -6.87
N ARG A 66 -24.26 11.47 -7.09
CA ARG A 66 -23.51 10.53 -6.24
C ARG A 66 -22.01 10.63 -6.48
N GLY A 67 -21.21 10.41 -5.43
CA GLY A 67 -19.78 10.10 -5.61
C GLY A 67 -19.61 8.65 -6.08
N VAL A 68 -18.96 8.43 -7.23
CA VAL A 68 -18.83 7.10 -7.84
C VAL A 68 -17.39 6.62 -7.88
N VAL A 69 -17.17 5.36 -7.49
CA VAL A 69 -15.93 4.63 -7.80
C VAL A 69 -16.13 3.86 -9.10
N ASP A 70 -15.43 4.27 -10.15
CA ASP A 70 -15.47 3.57 -11.42
C ASP A 70 -14.86 2.16 -11.30
N GLY A 71 -15.48 1.20 -11.99
CA GLY A 71 -15.03 -0.19 -12.01
C GLY A 71 -15.09 -0.88 -10.65
N ALA A 72 -16.01 -0.49 -9.75
CA ALA A 72 -16.27 -1.22 -8.51
C ALA A 72 -16.82 -2.64 -8.74
N ASP A 73 -17.37 -2.91 -9.94
CA ASP A 73 -17.78 -4.24 -10.41
C ASP A 73 -16.60 -5.07 -10.96
N ARG A 74 -15.39 -4.50 -11.04
CA ARG A 74 -14.19 -5.15 -11.58
C ARG A 74 -13.30 -5.70 -10.46
N PHE A 75 -12.71 -6.87 -10.68
CA PHE A 75 -11.87 -7.54 -9.69
C PHE A 75 -10.90 -8.55 -10.32
N ASP A 76 -9.64 -8.58 -9.85
CA ASP A 76 -8.66 -9.58 -10.30
C ASP A 76 -8.86 -10.93 -9.61
N HIS A 77 -9.89 -11.67 -10.04
CA HIS A 77 -10.22 -12.97 -9.45
C HIS A 77 -9.06 -13.99 -9.57
N ARG A 78 -8.19 -13.86 -10.58
CA ARG A 78 -7.07 -14.81 -10.81
C ARG A 78 -5.96 -14.59 -9.80
N LEU A 79 -5.64 -13.33 -9.48
CA LEU A 79 -4.66 -13.00 -8.44
C LEU A 79 -5.02 -13.69 -7.12
N PHE A 80 -6.29 -13.56 -6.72
CA PHE A 80 -6.81 -14.10 -5.46
C PHE A 80 -7.33 -15.53 -5.55
N SER A 81 -7.09 -16.24 -6.67
CA SER A 81 -7.47 -17.64 -6.86
C SER A 81 -8.97 -17.91 -6.60
N TYR A 82 -9.84 -17.07 -7.16
CA TYR A 82 -11.29 -17.28 -7.20
C TYR A 82 -11.73 -17.78 -8.57
N SER A 83 -12.78 -18.59 -8.62
CA SER A 83 -13.48 -18.83 -9.88
C SER A 83 -14.25 -17.56 -10.31
N PRO A 84 -14.54 -17.37 -11.60
CA PRO A 84 -15.37 -16.24 -12.04
C PRO A 84 -16.75 -16.22 -11.40
N GLN A 85 -17.31 -17.41 -11.10
CA GLN A 85 -18.60 -17.56 -10.46
C GLN A 85 -18.56 -17.10 -9.00
N ASP A 86 -17.58 -17.55 -8.21
CA ASP A 86 -17.44 -17.12 -6.82
C ASP A 86 -17.21 -15.62 -6.73
N ALA A 87 -16.35 -15.08 -7.60
CA ALA A 87 -16.09 -13.64 -7.65
C ALA A 87 -17.34 -12.82 -8.00
N ALA A 88 -18.28 -13.35 -8.79
CA ALA A 88 -19.54 -12.68 -9.11
C ALA A 88 -20.53 -12.68 -7.93
N LEU A 89 -20.46 -13.70 -7.05
CA LEU A 89 -21.29 -13.77 -5.84
C LEU A 89 -20.73 -12.92 -4.69
N MET A 90 -19.46 -12.52 -4.79
CA MET A 90 -18.84 -11.69 -3.77
C MET A 90 -19.39 -10.26 -3.79
N ASP A 91 -19.70 -9.75 -2.60
CA ASP A 91 -19.96 -8.33 -2.39
C ASP A 91 -18.82 -7.48 -3.01
N PRO A 92 -19.13 -6.53 -3.92
CA PRO A 92 -18.16 -5.58 -4.44
C PRO A 92 -17.31 -4.91 -3.36
N GLN A 93 -17.88 -4.63 -2.18
CA GLN A 93 -17.17 -4.03 -1.06
C GLN A 93 -16.01 -4.91 -0.57
N GLN A 94 -16.22 -6.23 -0.46
CA GLN A 94 -15.17 -7.17 -0.04
C GLN A 94 -14.07 -7.32 -1.10
N ARG A 95 -14.45 -7.29 -2.39
CA ARG A 95 -13.50 -7.33 -3.52
C ARG A 95 -12.60 -6.09 -3.53
N VAL A 96 -13.21 -4.93 -3.42
CA VAL A 96 -12.51 -3.64 -3.35
C VAL A 96 -11.59 -3.57 -2.13
N LEU A 97 -12.06 -4.00 -0.95
CA LEU A 97 -11.23 -4.04 0.26
C LEU A 97 -10.02 -4.96 0.11
N LEU A 98 -10.18 -6.12 -0.53
CA LEU A 98 -9.08 -7.05 -0.75
C LEU A 98 -7.99 -6.46 -1.67
N GLU A 99 -8.38 -5.75 -2.73
CA GLU A 99 -7.42 -5.01 -3.58
C GLU A 99 -6.77 -3.83 -2.83
N CYS A 100 -7.52 -3.12 -1.98
CA CYS A 100 -6.97 -2.05 -1.15
C CYS A 100 -5.97 -2.59 -0.11
N ALA A 101 -6.26 -3.73 0.53
CA ALA A 101 -5.34 -4.38 1.46
C ALA A 101 -4.04 -4.79 0.77
N TRP A 102 -4.12 -5.39 -0.41
CA TRP A 102 -2.95 -5.71 -1.23
C TRP A 102 -2.13 -4.45 -1.54
N SER A 103 -2.78 -3.41 -2.06
CA SER A 103 -2.11 -2.16 -2.46
C SER A 103 -1.48 -1.44 -1.26
N ALA A 104 -2.15 -1.43 -0.11
CA ALA A 104 -1.65 -0.78 1.10
C ALA A 104 -0.39 -1.48 1.63
N LEU A 105 -0.33 -2.82 1.60
CA LEU A 105 0.86 -3.59 1.95
C LEU A 105 2.01 -3.32 0.97
N GLU A 106 1.75 -3.30 -0.34
CA GLU A 106 2.78 -2.97 -1.34
C GLU A 106 3.29 -1.53 -1.18
N HIS A 107 2.40 -0.59 -0.87
CA HIS A 107 2.77 0.79 -0.58
C HIS A 107 3.63 0.90 0.68
N ALA A 108 3.39 0.05 1.68
CA ALA A 108 4.24 -0.08 2.86
C ALA A 108 5.58 -0.79 2.60
N GLY A 109 5.76 -1.40 1.42
CA GLY A 109 6.92 -2.23 1.11
C GLY A 109 6.91 -3.59 1.81
N HIS A 110 5.74 -4.08 2.23
CA HIS A 110 5.55 -5.42 2.78
C HIS A 110 4.91 -6.34 1.73
N ALA A 111 5.45 -7.54 1.57
CA ALA A 111 4.89 -8.53 0.65
C ALA A 111 3.42 -8.83 1.02
N PRO A 112 2.46 -8.68 0.07
CA PRO A 112 1.05 -8.86 0.37
C PRO A 112 0.65 -10.28 0.77
N VAL A 113 1.42 -11.29 0.35
CA VAL A 113 1.22 -12.68 0.73
C VAL A 113 2.40 -13.11 1.59
N ALA A 114 2.17 -13.28 2.89
CA ALA A 114 3.21 -13.73 3.79
C ALA A 114 3.57 -15.20 3.47
N LYS A 115 4.85 -15.51 3.22
CA LYS A 115 5.30 -16.86 2.85
C LYS A 115 4.97 -17.90 3.94
N ASP A 116 5.37 -17.61 5.17
CA ASP A 116 5.16 -18.49 6.34
C ASP A 116 4.01 -18.01 7.24
N GLY A 117 3.26 -17.02 6.77
CA GLY A 117 2.34 -16.23 7.58
C GLY A 117 3.06 -15.17 8.42
N ASN A 118 2.30 -14.22 8.93
CA ASN A 118 2.81 -13.25 9.91
C ASN A 118 1.68 -12.81 10.85
N ARG A 119 2.05 -12.22 12.00
CA ARG A 119 1.10 -11.71 13.00
C ARG A 119 0.53 -10.35 12.59
N THR A 120 0.02 -10.25 11.36
CA THR A 120 -0.68 -9.06 10.88
C THR A 120 -2.15 -9.15 11.24
N ALA A 121 -2.68 -8.15 11.96
CA ALA A 121 -4.10 -8.03 12.23
C ALA A 121 -4.86 -7.39 11.07
N VAL A 122 -6.17 -7.63 11.00
CA VAL A 122 -7.09 -7.01 10.04
C VAL A 122 -8.34 -6.52 10.76
N PHE A 123 -8.58 -5.22 10.70
CA PHE A 123 -9.79 -4.58 11.19
C PHE A 123 -10.45 -3.85 10.02
N ALA A 124 -11.62 -4.33 9.59
CA ALA A 124 -12.30 -3.76 8.44
C ALA A 124 -13.81 -3.70 8.66
N GLY A 125 -14.51 -2.90 7.87
CA GLY A 125 -15.96 -2.90 7.85
C GLY A 125 -16.51 -2.58 6.46
N THR A 126 -17.72 -3.03 6.19
CA THR A 126 -18.47 -2.70 4.98
C THR A 126 -19.80 -2.04 5.28
N GLY A 127 -20.27 -1.20 4.34
CA GLY A 127 -21.61 -0.64 4.34
C GLY A 127 -22.70 -1.71 4.19
N MET A 128 -23.95 -1.28 4.20
CA MET A 128 -25.07 -2.18 3.93
C MET A 128 -24.89 -2.88 2.57
N ASN A 129 -24.97 -4.20 2.54
CA ASN A 129 -24.81 -4.97 1.32
C ASN A 129 -26.11 -4.95 0.49
N VAL A 130 -26.29 -3.87 -0.26
CA VAL A 130 -27.41 -3.75 -1.21
C VAL A 130 -27.28 -4.70 -2.40
N TYR A 131 -26.07 -5.15 -2.73
CA TYR A 131 -25.87 -6.15 -3.80
C TYR A 131 -26.50 -7.50 -3.44
N LEU A 132 -26.40 -7.93 -2.18
CA LEU A 132 -27.11 -9.11 -1.69
C LEU A 132 -28.62 -8.93 -1.83
N LEU A 133 -29.14 -7.78 -1.40
CA LEU A 133 -30.59 -7.50 -1.36
C LEU A 133 -31.21 -7.35 -2.74
N ASP A 134 -30.54 -6.66 -3.66
CA ASP A 134 -31.13 -6.24 -4.93
C ASP A 134 -30.74 -7.19 -6.08
N ASN A 135 -29.56 -7.79 -6.03
CA ASN A 135 -29.02 -8.59 -7.14
C ASN A 135 -29.04 -10.10 -6.88
N LEU A 136 -28.64 -10.53 -5.68
CA LEU A 136 -28.38 -11.94 -5.41
C LEU A 136 -29.58 -12.68 -4.81
N TRP A 137 -30.10 -12.18 -3.68
CA TRP A 137 -31.19 -12.81 -2.94
C TRP A 137 -32.49 -13.00 -3.77
N PRO A 138 -32.95 -12.01 -4.54
CA PRO A 138 -34.16 -12.17 -5.37
C PRO A 138 -33.91 -13.00 -6.64
N ASN A 139 -32.66 -13.35 -6.95
CA ASN A 139 -32.32 -14.12 -8.14
C ASN A 139 -32.39 -15.63 -7.88
N GLU A 140 -33.54 -16.23 -8.17
CA GLU A 140 -33.80 -17.67 -7.93
C GLU A 140 -32.76 -18.60 -8.58
N ARG A 141 -32.25 -18.25 -9.76
CA ARG A 141 -31.22 -19.06 -10.44
C ARG A 141 -29.92 -19.07 -9.66
N VAL A 142 -29.50 -17.90 -9.19
CA VAL A 142 -28.29 -17.75 -8.36
C VAL A 142 -28.48 -18.46 -7.03
N LEU A 143 -29.61 -18.26 -6.35
CA LEU A 143 -29.91 -18.91 -5.08
C LEU A 143 -29.89 -20.45 -5.20
N LYS A 144 -30.46 -21.00 -6.28
CA LYS A 144 -30.44 -22.45 -6.55
C LYS A 144 -29.04 -22.97 -6.87
N ALA A 145 -28.22 -22.20 -7.57
CA ALA A 145 -26.88 -22.61 -7.98
C ALA A 145 -25.84 -22.52 -6.85
N ALA A 146 -25.85 -21.42 -6.09
CA ALA A 146 -24.89 -21.16 -5.02
C ALA A 146 -25.30 -21.77 -3.67
N GLY A 147 -26.61 -22.01 -3.49
CA GLY A 147 -27.19 -22.31 -2.18
C GLY A 147 -27.16 -21.10 -1.23
N GLY A 148 -28.02 -21.11 -0.22
CA GLY A 148 -28.09 -20.01 0.76
C GLY A 148 -26.76 -19.78 1.48
N PHE A 149 -26.06 -20.85 1.84
CA PHE A 149 -24.78 -20.76 2.54
C PHE A 149 -23.66 -20.13 1.69
N GLY A 150 -23.58 -20.49 0.39
CA GLY A 150 -22.61 -19.91 -0.53
C GLY A 150 -22.81 -18.41 -0.73
N LEU A 151 -24.07 -17.97 -0.80
CA LEU A 151 -24.42 -16.55 -0.85
C LEU A 151 -24.02 -15.81 0.43
N VAL A 152 -24.35 -16.35 1.60
CA VAL A 152 -23.98 -15.76 2.90
C VAL A 152 -22.47 -15.63 3.01
N ILE A 153 -21.68 -16.66 2.70
CA ILE A 153 -20.22 -16.56 2.72
C ILE A 153 -19.70 -15.48 1.76
N GLY A 154 -20.27 -15.35 0.56
CA GLY A 154 -19.81 -14.37 -0.43
C GLY A 154 -20.17 -12.93 -0.08
N SER A 155 -21.20 -12.71 0.72
CA SER A 155 -21.86 -11.41 0.83
C SER A 155 -22.05 -10.88 2.26
N ASP A 156 -22.06 -11.73 3.28
CA ASP A 156 -22.24 -11.25 4.64
C ASP A 156 -21.05 -10.40 5.11
N LYS A 157 -21.34 -9.39 5.93
CA LYS A 157 -20.33 -8.46 6.45
C LYS A 157 -19.23 -9.18 7.22
N ASP A 158 -19.58 -10.24 7.95
CA ASP A 158 -18.67 -10.98 8.83
C ASP A 158 -17.36 -11.39 8.13
N TYR A 159 -17.43 -11.67 6.83
CA TYR A 159 -16.31 -12.18 6.06
C TYR A 159 -15.36 -11.12 5.47
N ALA A 160 -15.63 -9.82 5.67
CA ALA A 160 -14.79 -8.76 5.10
C ALA A 160 -13.34 -8.83 5.60
N ALA A 161 -13.11 -8.89 6.92
CA ALA A 161 -11.77 -8.96 7.49
C ALA A 161 -11.13 -10.36 7.36
N THR A 162 -11.90 -11.42 7.63
CA THR A 162 -11.39 -12.80 7.63
C THR A 162 -11.00 -13.26 6.22
N ARG A 163 -11.67 -12.77 5.17
CA ARG A 163 -11.27 -13.05 3.78
C ARG A 163 -9.93 -12.44 3.43
N ILE A 164 -9.64 -11.22 3.91
CA ILE A 164 -8.32 -10.59 3.74
C ILE A 164 -7.28 -11.43 4.45
N GLY A 165 -7.50 -11.78 5.73
CA GLY A 165 -6.58 -12.62 6.49
C GLY A 165 -6.30 -13.95 5.79
N TYR A 166 -7.34 -14.64 5.32
CA TYR A 166 -7.20 -15.90 4.59
C TYR A 166 -6.43 -15.76 3.27
N LYS A 167 -6.77 -14.76 2.45
CA LYS A 167 -6.17 -14.62 1.10
C LYS A 167 -4.75 -14.09 1.11
N LEU A 168 -4.37 -13.34 2.15
CA LEU A 168 -3.05 -12.73 2.31
C LEU A 168 -2.15 -13.50 3.29
N ASN A 169 -2.64 -14.61 3.85
CA ASN A 169 -1.96 -15.44 4.85
C ASN A 169 -1.57 -14.67 6.12
N LEU A 170 -2.51 -13.90 6.68
CA LEU A 170 -2.31 -13.08 7.88
C LEU A 170 -2.90 -13.80 9.09
N GLN A 171 -2.11 -13.95 10.14
CA GLN A 171 -2.40 -14.79 11.31
C GLN A 171 -2.64 -13.99 12.60
N GLY A 172 -2.70 -12.66 12.52
CA GLY A 172 -3.17 -11.82 13.63
C GLY A 172 -4.70 -11.79 13.73
N PRO A 173 -5.26 -11.05 14.70
CA PRO A 173 -6.70 -10.88 14.84
C PRO A 173 -7.35 -10.36 13.56
N ALA A 174 -8.43 -11.00 13.09
CA ALA A 174 -9.19 -10.57 11.91
C ALA A 174 -10.66 -10.30 12.29
N LEU A 175 -11.03 -9.03 12.44
CA LEU A 175 -12.34 -8.61 12.95
C LEU A 175 -13.06 -7.68 11.97
N THR A 176 -14.29 -8.07 11.61
CA THR A 176 -15.22 -7.14 10.97
C THR A 176 -15.88 -6.29 12.04
N THR A 177 -15.82 -4.97 11.89
CA THR A 177 -16.36 -4.00 12.85
C THR A 177 -17.41 -3.12 12.17
N GLN A 178 -18.44 -2.68 12.92
CA GLN A 178 -19.58 -1.94 12.38
C GLN A 178 -20.10 -0.91 13.38
N THR A 179 -19.94 0.38 13.04
CA THR A 179 -20.43 1.52 13.84
C THR A 179 -20.95 2.64 12.92
N ALA A 180 -21.60 2.27 11.81
CA ALA A 180 -22.07 3.20 10.78
C ALA A 180 -20.92 4.10 10.25
N CYS A 181 -21.11 5.41 10.21
CA CYS A 181 -20.17 6.37 9.63
C CYS A 181 -18.81 6.44 10.36
N SER A 182 -18.71 5.96 11.60
CA SER A 182 -17.45 5.88 12.37
C SER A 182 -16.68 4.58 12.15
N THR A 183 -17.23 3.62 11.39
CA THR A 183 -16.71 2.24 11.32
C THR A 183 -15.22 2.16 11.05
N SER A 184 -14.74 2.79 9.98
CA SER A 184 -13.33 2.68 9.61
C SER A 184 -12.38 3.38 10.59
N LEU A 185 -12.82 4.42 11.30
CA LEU A 185 -11.99 5.06 12.33
C LEU A 185 -11.99 4.27 13.64
N VAL A 186 -13.08 3.59 13.97
CA VAL A 186 -13.11 2.58 15.05
C VAL A 186 -12.22 1.39 14.71
N ALA A 187 -12.19 0.94 13.45
CA ALA A 187 -11.27 -0.10 12.98
C ALA A 187 -9.80 0.33 13.17
N VAL A 188 -9.46 1.59 12.88
CA VAL A 188 -8.13 2.16 13.16
C VAL A 188 -7.83 2.15 14.66
N HIS A 189 -8.77 2.57 15.51
CA HIS A 189 -8.58 2.52 16.96
C HIS A 189 -8.29 1.10 17.47
N LEU A 190 -9.05 0.09 17.01
CA LEU A 190 -8.84 -1.31 17.40
C LEU A 190 -7.51 -1.87 16.89
N ALA A 191 -7.08 -1.47 15.69
CA ALA A 191 -5.76 -1.81 15.16
C ALA A 191 -4.63 -1.19 15.99
N VAL A 192 -4.76 0.07 16.40
CA VAL A 192 -3.82 0.72 17.32
C VAL A 192 -3.76 -0.04 18.65
N GLN A 193 -4.91 -0.39 19.24
CA GLN A 193 -4.93 -1.17 20.48
C GLN A 193 -4.24 -2.51 20.31
N SER A 194 -4.55 -3.27 19.25
CA SER A 194 -3.96 -4.59 18.98
C SER A 194 -2.44 -4.56 18.80
N LEU A 195 -1.89 -3.46 18.24
CA LEU A 195 -0.45 -3.25 18.14
C LEU A 195 0.17 -2.95 19.51
N LEU A 196 -0.46 -2.09 20.31
CA LEU A 196 0.04 -1.67 21.62
C LEU A 196 -0.09 -2.77 22.70
N THR A 197 -1.04 -3.68 22.55
CA THR A 197 -1.17 -4.90 23.37
C THR A 197 -0.34 -6.07 22.85
N TYR A 198 0.42 -5.86 21.76
CA TYR A 198 1.25 -6.88 21.10
C TYR A 198 0.47 -8.11 20.62
N ASP A 199 -0.83 -7.99 20.35
CA ASP A 199 -1.61 -9.07 19.69
C ASP A 199 -1.17 -9.25 18.23
N ALA A 200 -0.60 -8.19 17.63
CA ALA A 200 -0.08 -8.16 16.28
C ALA A 200 1.19 -7.31 16.16
N ASP A 201 1.96 -7.53 15.09
CA ASP A 201 3.20 -6.79 14.78
C ASP A 201 3.02 -5.81 13.61
N LEU A 202 1.94 -5.99 12.86
CA LEU A 202 1.48 -5.13 11.78
C LEU A 202 -0.06 -5.15 11.80
N ALA A 203 -0.73 -4.10 11.36
CA ALA A 203 -2.20 -4.12 11.30
C ALA A 203 -2.73 -3.41 10.06
N LEU A 204 -3.73 -4.02 9.42
CA LEU A 204 -4.56 -3.40 8.39
C LEU A 204 -5.82 -2.83 9.04
N ALA A 205 -6.15 -1.57 8.74
CA ALA A 205 -7.36 -0.93 9.22
C ALA A 205 -8.06 -0.14 8.11
N GLY A 206 -9.37 -0.34 7.93
CA GLY A 206 -10.09 0.35 6.86
C GLY A 206 -11.58 0.08 6.78
N GLY A 207 -12.16 0.45 5.64
CA GLY A 207 -13.57 0.21 5.35
C GLY A 207 -13.95 0.53 3.91
N ALA A 208 -15.09 0.01 3.48
CA ALA A 208 -15.64 0.25 2.15
C ALA A 208 -17.15 0.46 2.21
N THR A 209 -17.63 1.34 1.33
CA THR A 209 -19.04 1.50 0.98
C THR A 209 -19.14 1.48 -0.53
N ILE A 210 -19.82 0.49 -1.09
CA ILE A 210 -20.16 0.42 -2.51
C ILE A 210 -21.62 0.04 -2.56
N ALA A 211 -22.47 0.87 -3.18
CA ALA A 211 -23.91 0.62 -3.23
C ALA A 211 -24.41 0.52 -4.68
N PRO A 212 -24.41 -0.69 -5.27
CA PRO A 212 -24.94 -0.89 -6.61
C PRO A 212 -26.47 -0.67 -6.70
N PRO A 213 -27.01 -0.22 -7.86
CA PRO A 213 -26.26 0.30 -9.00
C PRO A 213 -25.49 1.57 -8.64
N THR A 214 -24.20 1.62 -8.99
CA THR A 214 -23.29 2.68 -8.52
C THR A 214 -23.59 4.03 -9.17
N ARG A 215 -24.35 4.07 -10.27
CA ARG A 215 -24.80 5.30 -10.92
C ARG A 215 -26.28 5.51 -10.70
N ARG A 216 -26.60 5.96 -9.48
CA ARG A 216 -27.95 6.34 -9.03
C ARG A 216 -27.89 7.60 -8.19
N GLY A 217 -28.99 8.34 -8.17
CA GLY A 217 -29.22 9.44 -7.26
C GLY A 217 -29.71 9.00 -5.88
N HIS A 218 -30.32 9.94 -5.17
CA HIS A 218 -30.97 9.74 -3.88
C HIS A 218 -32.23 10.59 -3.79
N LEU A 219 -33.15 10.23 -2.90
CA LEU A 219 -34.30 11.07 -2.56
C LEU A 219 -33.90 12.03 -1.44
N HIS A 220 -34.18 13.31 -1.64
CA HIS A 220 -34.11 14.31 -0.59
C HIS A 220 -35.38 14.28 0.24
N GLU A 221 -35.20 14.14 1.55
CA GLU A 221 -36.27 14.21 2.55
C GLU A 221 -36.01 15.41 3.47
N PRO A 222 -36.99 16.31 3.69
CA PRO A 222 -36.83 17.41 4.64
C PRO A 222 -36.46 16.90 6.03
N GLY A 223 -35.35 17.40 6.58
CA GLY A 223 -34.80 16.96 7.87
C GLY A 223 -33.94 15.68 7.79
N GLY A 224 -33.80 15.09 6.61
CA GLY A 224 -32.84 14.03 6.33
C GLY A 224 -31.40 14.56 6.19
N ILE A 225 -30.45 13.63 6.02
CA ILE A 225 -29.03 13.97 5.92
C ILE A 225 -28.58 14.34 4.49
N PHE A 226 -29.36 13.99 3.47
CA PHE A 226 -28.96 14.15 2.09
C PHE A 226 -29.33 15.53 1.53
N SER A 227 -28.41 16.11 0.76
CA SER A 227 -28.56 17.45 0.17
C SER A 227 -29.63 17.48 -0.93
N PRO A 228 -30.42 18.56 -1.05
CA PRO A 228 -31.42 18.70 -2.11
C PRO A 228 -30.82 18.92 -3.52
N ASP A 229 -29.52 19.16 -3.63
CA ASP A 229 -28.87 19.58 -4.88
C ASP A 229 -27.58 18.82 -5.20
N GLY A 230 -27.30 17.75 -4.46
CA GLY A 230 -26.18 16.85 -4.73
C GLY A 230 -24.84 17.47 -4.40
N ARG A 231 -24.76 18.35 -3.40
CA ARG A 231 -23.49 18.92 -2.90
C ARG A 231 -23.43 18.94 -1.39
N CYS A 232 -22.24 18.66 -0.86
CA CYS A 232 -21.92 18.81 0.56
C CYS A 232 -21.20 20.14 0.79
N ARG A 233 -21.82 21.05 1.55
CA ARG A 233 -21.29 22.39 1.85
C ARG A 233 -20.95 22.52 3.33
N ALA A 234 -20.05 21.68 3.82
CA ALA A 234 -19.66 21.69 5.22
C ALA A 234 -19.29 23.11 5.69
N PHE A 235 -19.94 23.53 6.77
CA PHE A 235 -19.76 24.81 7.48
C PHE A 235 -20.17 26.08 6.73
N ASP A 236 -20.62 25.98 5.49
CA ASP A 236 -21.09 27.14 4.73
C ASP A 236 -22.50 27.56 5.18
N ARG A 237 -22.84 28.84 5.06
CA ARG A 237 -24.19 29.36 5.35
C ARG A 237 -25.31 28.63 4.60
N ASP A 238 -25.01 28.07 3.43
CA ASP A 238 -25.94 27.37 2.55
C ASP A 238 -25.85 25.83 2.73
N ALA A 239 -25.30 25.36 3.85
CA ALA A 239 -25.24 23.96 4.25
C ALA A 239 -26.64 23.32 4.35
N ALA A 240 -26.89 22.29 3.52
CA ALA A 240 -28.21 21.66 3.37
C ALA A 240 -28.17 20.12 3.33
N GLY A 241 -27.06 19.50 3.72
CA GLY A 241 -26.86 18.05 3.76
C GLY A 241 -25.59 17.58 3.03
N THR A 242 -25.43 16.27 2.94
CA THR A 242 -24.33 15.59 2.24
C THR A 242 -24.81 14.83 1.00
N VAL A 243 -23.88 14.34 0.19
CA VAL A 243 -24.15 13.46 -0.95
C VAL A 243 -23.73 12.03 -0.59
N PRO A 244 -24.51 10.98 -0.90
CA PRO A 244 -24.01 9.62 -0.75
C PRO A 244 -22.87 9.34 -1.75
N ALA A 245 -21.89 8.55 -1.34
CA ALA A 245 -20.77 8.21 -2.20
C ALA A 245 -20.25 6.79 -1.98
N ASP A 246 -19.73 6.21 -3.04
CA ASP A 246 -18.97 4.97 -3.04
C ASP A 246 -17.50 5.26 -2.72
N GLY A 247 -16.85 4.39 -1.96
CA GLY A 247 -15.44 4.54 -1.62
C GLY A 247 -14.89 3.42 -0.78
N ALA A 248 -13.56 3.28 -0.78
CA ALA A 248 -12.84 2.41 0.12
C ALA A 248 -11.48 2.99 0.49
N GLY A 249 -11.00 2.64 1.68
CA GLY A 249 -9.65 2.97 2.12
C GLY A 249 -9.10 1.90 3.07
N MET A 250 -7.78 1.78 3.07
CA MET A 250 -7.04 0.89 3.95
C MET A 250 -5.72 1.56 4.34
N VAL A 251 -5.35 1.49 5.63
CA VAL A 251 -4.03 1.88 6.12
C VAL A 251 -3.30 0.66 6.71
N VAL A 252 -1.97 0.68 6.60
CA VAL A 252 -1.07 -0.26 7.26
C VAL A 252 -0.43 0.44 8.44
N LEU A 253 -0.56 -0.15 9.62
CA LEU A 253 -0.15 0.41 10.90
C LEU A 253 0.91 -0.48 11.53
N LYS A 254 1.86 0.14 12.22
CA LYS A 254 2.93 -0.52 12.96
C LYS A 254 3.33 0.32 14.16
N ARG A 255 3.79 -0.29 15.25
CA ARG A 255 4.39 0.47 16.36
C ARG A 255 5.52 1.35 15.81
N LEU A 256 5.58 2.62 16.24
CA LEU A 256 6.54 3.59 15.68
C LEU A 256 7.99 3.12 15.85
N GLU A 257 8.32 2.55 17.01
CA GLU A 257 9.64 1.98 17.31
C GLU A 257 10.04 0.87 16.33
N ASP A 258 9.12 -0.06 16.02
CA ASP A 258 9.38 -1.16 15.10
C ASP A 258 9.47 -0.66 13.65
N ALA A 259 8.67 0.34 13.28
CA ALA A 259 8.74 0.95 11.96
C ALA A 259 10.09 1.67 11.72
N LEU A 260 10.59 2.37 12.74
CA LEU A 260 11.90 3.01 12.70
C LEU A 260 13.04 1.99 12.66
N TYR A 261 12.91 0.89 13.40
CA TYR A 261 13.89 -0.19 13.45
C TYR A 261 13.97 -0.93 12.10
N ASP A 262 12.83 -1.29 11.52
CA ASP A 262 12.76 -2.02 10.25
C ASP A 262 12.98 -1.14 9.01
N GLY A 263 13.07 0.18 9.20
CA GLY A 263 13.31 1.13 8.11
C GLY A 263 12.11 1.26 7.18
N ASP A 264 10.90 1.22 7.75
CA ASP A 264 9.64 1.39 7.01
C ASP A 264 9.43 2.87 6.62
N PRO A 265 8.71 3.15 5.52
CA PRO A 265 8.30 4.51 5.24
C PRO A 265 7.27 4.92 6.29
N ILE A 266 7.45 6.09 6.91
CA ILE A 266 6.49 6.63 7.88
C ILE A 266 5.80 7.82 7.22
N HIS A 267 4.49 7.70 6.98
CA HIS A 267 3.70 8.76 6.35
C HIS A 267 3.14 9.75 7.36
N ALA A 268 2.75 9.27 8.53
CA ALA A 268 2.31 10.04 9.68
C ALA A 268 2.35 9.15 10.93
N VAL A 269 2.19 9.74 12.11
CA VAL A 269 2.19 9.03 13.39
C VAL A 269 0.86 9.26 14.10
N ILE A 270 0.15 8.19 14.43
CA ILE A 270 -0.99 8.23 15.35
C ILE A 270 -0.44 8.31 16.77
N ALA A 271 -0.64 9.45 17.43
CA ALA A 271 -0.20 9.69 18.80
C ALA A 271 -1.23 9.24 19.84
N GLY A 272 -2.52 9.25 19.47
CA GLY A 272 -3.59 8.78 20.35
C GLY A 272 -4.90 8.59 19.58
N SER A 273 -5.78 7.75 20.11
CA SER A 273 -7.12 7.55 19.57
C SER A 273 -8.10 7.18 20.67
N ALA A 274 -9.36 7.59 20.52
CA ALA A 274 -10.42 7.26 21.46
C ALA A 274 -11.72 6.94 20.72
N VAL A 275 -12.55 6.11 21.36
CA VAL A 275 -13.90 5.76 20.94
C VAL A 275 -14.84 5.86 22.14
N ASN A 276 -16.02 6.45 21.97
CA ASN A 276 -17.08 6.46 22.99
C ASN A 276 -18.48 6.30 22.36
N ASN A 277 -19.52 6.44 23.18
CA ASN A 277 -20.89 6.52 22.71
C ASN A 277 -21.67 7.65 23.41
N ASP A 278 -22.50 8.36 22.66
CA ASP A 278 -23.36 9.45 23.17
C ASP A 278 -24.34 9.00 24.26
N GLY A 279 -24.72 7.72 24.27
CA GLY A 279 -25.74 7.19 25.17
C GLY A 279 -27.10 7.85 24.97
N ALA A 280 -27.87 7.97 26.05
CA ALA A 280 -29.24 8.50 26.00
C ALA A 280 -29.34 10.04 26.07
N ARG A 281 -28.23 10.76 26.32
CA ARG A 281 -28.24 12.23 26.50
C ARG A 281 -28.14 12.96 25.15
N LYS A 282 -29.12 12.73 24.28
CA LYS A 282 -29.27 13.37 22.97
C LYS A 282 -30.75 13.43 22.56
N ALA A 283 -31.08 14.30 21.61
CA ALA A 283 -32.46 14.57 21.21
C ALA A 283 -33.20 13.36 20.59
N GLY A 284 -32.47 12.35 20.12
CA GLY A 284 -33.02 11.12 19.54
C GLY A 284 -31.92 10.15 19.13
N PHE A 285 -32.28 8.95 18.69
CA PHE A 285 -31.30 7.91 18.32
C PHE A 285 -30.32 8.37 17.23
N THR A 286 -30.83 9.08 16.23
CA THR A 286 -30.07 9.59 15.08
C THR A 286 -29.45 10.96 15.32
N ALA A 287 -29.80 11.66 16.40
CA ALA A 287 -29.24 12.97 16.70
C ALA A 287 -27.77 12.84 17.17
N PRO A 288 -26.89 13.80 16.85
CA PRO A 288 -25.54 13.83 17.40
C PRO A 288 -25.54 14.26 18.88
N GLY A 289 -24.57 13.77 19.67
CA GLY A 289 -24.35 14.18 21.06
C GLY A 289 -23.15 15.12 21.23
N PRO A 290 -23.34 16.45 21.42
CA PRO A 290 -22.21 17.40 21.53
C PRO A 290 -21.23 17.04 22.65
N SER A 291 -21.74 16.64 23.83
CA SER A 291 -20.87 16.24 24.94
C SER A 291 -20.08 14.96 24.65
N GLY A 292 -20.66 14.02 23.89
CA GLY A 292 -19.98 12.79 23.48
C GLY A 292 -18.83 13.08 22.52
N GLN A 293 -19.05 13.98 21.55
CA GLN A 293 -18.02 14.47 20.64
C GLN A 293 -16.88 15.18 21.37
N ALA A 294 -17.19 16.16 22.24
CA ALA A 294 -16.17 16.85 23.03
C ALA A 294 -15.36 15.86 23.89
N THR A 295 -16.04 14.92 24.55
CA THR A 295 -15.39 13.91 25.41
C THR A 295 -14.44 13.02 24.61
N VAL A 296 -14.83 12.51 23.43
CA VAL A 296 -13.95 11.62 22.65
C VAL A 296 -12.70 12.35 22.16
N ILE A 297 -12.83 13.63 21.80
CA ILE A 297 -11.71 14.46 21.36
C ILE A 297 -10.75 14.70 22.54
N THR A 298 -11.26 15.13 23.70
CA THR A 298 -10.45 15.33 24.90
C THR A 298 -9.74 14.04 25.31
N THR A 299 -10.43 12.90 25.34
CA THR A 299 -9.82 11.61 25.70
C THR A 299 -8.72 11.21 24.73
N ALA A 300 -8.89 11.43 23.42
CA ALA A 300 -7.85 11.12 22.44
C ALA A 300 -6.59 12.00 22.63
N LEU A 301 -6.77 13.29 22.98
CA LEU A 301 -5.68 14.22 23.30
C LEU A 301 -4.97 13.84 24.61
N GLU A 302 -5.72 13.44 25.64
CA GLU A 302 -5.19 12.97 26.91
C GLU A 302 -4.38 11.67 26.74
N ILE A 303 -4.90 10.70 25.98
CA ILE A 303 -4.17 9.47 25.62
C ILE A 303 -2.88 9.80 24.87
N ALA A 304 -2.93 10.79 23.97
CA ALA A 304 -1.75 11.23 23.23
C ALA A 304 -0.75 12.04 24.08
N GLY A 305 -1.16 12.55 25.24
CA GLY A 305 -0.38 13.51 26.03
C GLY A 305 -0.13 14.83 25.28
N ILE A 306 -1.06 15.27 24.43
CA ILE A 306 -0.92 16.44 23.55
C ILE A 306 -1.81 17.59 24.03
N ASP A 307 -1.22 18.79 24.13
CA ASP A 307 -1.96 20.02 24.41
C ASP A 307 -2.87 20.38 23.22
N PRO A 308 -4.20 20.57 23.45
CA PRO A 308 -5.15 21.01 22.43
C PRO A 308 -4.71 22.25 21.63
N ALA A 309 -3.96 23.17 22.25
CA ALA A 309 -3.49 24.40 21.60
C ALA A 309 -2.45 24.14 20.49
N THR A 310 -1.85 22.94 20.44
CA THR A 310 -0.85 22.56 19.43
C THR A 310 -1.46 21.88 18.20
N ILE A 311 -2.76 21.57 18.22
CA ILE A 311 -3.47 21.04 17.05
C ILE A 311 -3.72 22.19 16.06
N GLY A 312 -3.23 22.06 14.82
CA GLY A 312 -3.37 23.07 13.78
C GLY A 312 -4.48 22.78 12.75
N LEU A 313 -4.95 21.53 12.67
CA LEU A 313 -5.94 21.09 11.70
C LEU A 313 -6.86 20.01 12.29
N VAL A 314 -8.17 20.12 12.09
CA VAL A 314 -9.11 19.02 12.31
C VAL A 314 -9.80 18.66 11.00
N GLU A 315 -9.60 17.43 10.55
CA GLU A 315 -10.46 16.78 9.56
C GLU A 315 -11.73 16.31 10.27
N THR A 316 -12.78 17.09 10.10
CA THR A 316 -14.06 16.95 10.80
C THR A 316 -14.89 15.79 10.24
N HIS A 317 -15.94 15.40 10.97
CA HIS A 317 -17.01 14.60 10.41
C HIS A 317 -17.76 15.40 9.32
N GLY A 318 -18.02 16.69 9.52
CA GLY A 318 -18.29 17.69 8.48
C GLY A 318 -19.28 17.24 7.40
N THR A 319 -20.55 17.08 7.77
CA THR A 319 -21.57 16.54 6.87
C THR A 319 -22.32 17.60 6.06
N GLY A 320 -22.10 18.89 6.33
CA GLY A 320 -22.86 19.93 5.65
C GLY A 320 -24.31 19.97 6.09
N THR A 321 -24.65 19.33 7.22
CA THR A 321 -26.04 19.30 7.70
C THR A 321 -26.31 20.51 8.59
N ALA A 322 -27.48 21.13 8.42
CA ALA A 322 -27.87 22.33 9.16
C ALA A 322 -27.85 22.14 10.69
N LEU A 323 -28.08 20.91 11.17
CA LEU A 323 -28.02 20.57 12.60
C LEU A 323 -26.64 20.05 13.03
N GLY A 324 -25.99 19.23 12.21
CA GLY A 324 -24.76 18.54 12.59
C GLY A 324 -23.55 19.46 12.65
N ASP A 325 -23.40 20.36 11.68
CA ASP A 325 -22.23 21.26 11.61
C ASP A 325 -22.13 22.19 12.83
N PRO A 326 -23.21 22.87 13.30
CA PRO A 326 -23.16 23.63 14.56
C PRO A 326 -22.83 22.79 15.79
N ILE A 327 -23.34 21.56 15.86
CA ILE A 327 -23.08 20.66 17.01
C ILE A 327 -21.61 20.25 17.05
N GLU A 328 -21.04 19.92 15.89
CA GLU A 328 -19.63 19.57 15.79
C GLU A 328 -18.71 20.75 16.11
N VAL A 329 -19.01 21.94 15.58
CA VAL A 329 -18.22 23.15 15.90
C VAL A 329 -18.33 23.52 17.38
N ALA A 330 -19.51 23.42 17.98
CA ALA A 330 -19.68 23.67 19.42
C ALA A 330 -18.85 22.69 20.27
N ALA A 331 -18.84 21.40 19.92
CA ALA A 331 -18.01 20.40 20.60
C ALA A 331 -16.51 20.69 20.42
N LEU A 332 -16.09 21.10 19.23
CA LEU A 332 -14.72 21.51 18.96
C LEU A 332 -14.34 22.75 19.78
N ARG A 333 -15.16 23.81 19.80
CA ARG A 333 -14.91 25.01 20.63
C ARG A 333 -14.77 24.66 22.11
N GLN A 334 -15.59 23.75 22.63
CA GLN A 334 -15.48 23.31 24.02
C GLN A 334 -14.08 22.74 24.36
N VAL A 335 -13.43 22.06 23.41
CA VAL A 335 -12.11 21.43 23.63
C VAL A 335 -10.97 22.38 23.26
N PHE A 336 -11.17 23.17 22.20
CA PHE A 336 -10.12 23.85 21.48
C PHE A 336 -10.10 25.36 21.66
N ASP A 337 -11.17 26.00 22.14
CA ASP A 337 -11.25 27.45 22.26
C ASP A 337 -10.59 27.95 23.56
N THR A 338 -9.26 27.87 23.59
CA THR A 338 -8.44 28.31 24.72
C THR A 338 -7.88 29.73 24.49
N PRO A 339 -7.81 30.58 25.52
CA PRO A 339 -7.30 31.95 25.36
C PRO A 339 -5.88 31.99 24.77
N GLY A 340 -5.70 32.72 23.67
CA GLY A 340 -4.38 32.98 23.07
C GLY A 340 -3.83 31.86 22.19
N ARG A 341 -4.62 30.84 21.83
CA ARG A 341 -4.17 29.78 20.91
C ARG A 341 -3.91 30.29 19.49
N ALA A 342 -3.07 29.55 18.76
CA ALA A 342 -2.93 29.72 17.32
C ALA A 342 -4.21 29.27 16.57
N PRO A 343 -4.50 29.82 15.37
CA PRO A 343 -5.68 29.45 14.59
C PRO A 343 -5.79 27.95 14.31
N LEU A 344 -7.01 27.39 14.40
CA LEU A 344 -7.32 26.00 14.07
C LEU A 344 -8.11 25.89 12.78
N ALA A 345 -7.57 25.20 11.77
CA ALA A 345 -8.31 24.95 10.55
C ALA A 345 -9.30 23.78 10.72
N LEU A 346 -10.51 23.92 10.18
CA LEU A 346 -11.51 22.87 10.06
C LEU A 346 -11.68 22.45 8.61
N THR A 347 -11.42 21.19 8.27
CA THR A 347 -11.62 20.65 6.92
C THR A 347 -12.65 19.53 6.91
N ALA A 348 -13.26 19.30 5.75
CA ALA A 348 -14.25 18.23 5.55
C ALA A 348 -14.11 17.61 4.17
N LEU A 349 -13.60 16.37 4.12
CA LEU A 349 -13.41 15.55 2.91
C LEU A 349 -14.72 15.36 2.14
N LYS A 350 -15.85 15.33 2.85
CA LYS A 350 -17.17 15.08 2.26
C LYS A 350 -17.57 16.14 1.23
N SER A 351 -17.01 17.35 1.33
CA SER A 351 -17.20 18.41 0.33
C SER A 351 -16.60 18.06 -1.04
N ASN A 352 -15.55 17.23 -1.07
CA ASN A 352 -14.87 16.83 -2.30
C ASN A 352 -15.42 15.53 -2.90
N VAL A 353 -15.70 14.53 -2.06
CA VAL A 353 -16.01 13.16 -2.54
C VAL A 353 -17.37 12.64 -2.09
N GLY A 354 -18.13 13.42 -1.33
CA GLY A 354 -19.36 12.97 -0.68
C GLY A 354 -19.12 12.13 0.56
N HIS A 355 -20.20 11.60 1.13
CA HIS A 355 -20.16 10.75 2.31
C HIS A 355 -19.96 9.29 1.93
N LEU A 356 -18.73 8.81 2.14
CA LEU A 356 -18.30 7.43 1.89
C LEU A 356 -18.75 6.44 2.98
N ASP A 357 -19.80 6.80 3.75
CA ASP A 357 -20.33 6.03 4.88
C ASP A 357 -19.24 5.34 5.74
N THR A 358 -19.14 4.01 5.68
CA THR A 358 -18.23 3.15 6.43
C THR A 358 -16.76 3.49 6.17
N ALA A 359 -16.40 3.93 4.96
CA ALA A 359 -15.04 4.28 4.56
C ALA A 359 -14.63 5.72 4.92
N ALA A 360 -15.57 6.57 5.36
CA ALA A 360 -15.31 8.01 5.51
C ALA A 360 -14.16 8.33 6.47
N GLY A 361 -14.09 7.63 7.62
CA GLY A 361 -13.08 7.86 8.64
C GLY A 361 -11.64 7.58 8.17
N VAL A 362 -11.39 6.42 7.58
CA VAL A 362 -10.04 6.05 7.09
C VAL A 362 -9.60 6.92 5.90
N VAL A 363 -10.52 7.33 5.02
CA VAL A 363 -10.15 8.24 3.91
C VAL A 363 -9.84 9.64 4.45
N GLY A 364 -10.55 10.11 5.48
CA GLY A 364 -10.20 11.33 6.21
C GLY A 364 -8.80 11.24 6.85
N LEU A 365 -8.47 10.09 7.43
CA LEU A 365 -7.13 9.81 7.97
C LEU A 365 -6.04 9.81 6.88
N ILE A 366 -6.32 9.23 5.71
CA ILE A 366 -5.39 9.27 4.57
C ILE A 366 -5.20 10.72 4.09
N ARG A 367 -6.27 11.52 3.99
CA ARG A 367 -6.17 12.95 3.65
C ARG A 367 -5.32 13.70 4.67
N MET A 368 -5.48 13.44 5.96
CA MET A 368 -4.66 14.03 7.03
C MET A 368 -3.18 13.65 6.89
N ALA A 369 -2.87 12.37 6.65
CA ALA A 369 -1.49 11.92 6.44
C ALA A 369 -0.85 12.60 5.22
N LEU A 370 -1.60 12.79 4.13
CA LEU A 370 -1.12 13.50 2.95
C LEU A 370 -0.96 15.01 3.22
N ALA A 371 -1.88 15.64 3.96
CA ALA A 371 -1.76 17.04 4.38
C ALA A 371 -0.50 17.28 5.22
N LEU A 372 -0.16 16.36 6.13
CA LEU A 372 1.08 16.39 6.90
C LEU A 372 2.31 16.23 6.00
N ARG A 373 2.31 15.22 5.11
CA ARG A 373 3.40 14.97 4.15
C ARG A 373 3.69 16.17 3.25
N HIS A 374 2.64 16.78 2.71
CA HIS A 374 2.72 17.95 1.83
C HIS A 374 2.75 19.27 2.59
N ARG A 375 2.68 19.24 3.92
CA ARG A 375 2.71 20.42 4.82
C ARG A 375 1.72 21.49 4.38
N THR A 376 0.51 21.08 4.01
CA THR A 376 -0.49 21.94 3.38
C THR A 376 -1.87 21.61 3.95
N ILE A 377 -2.61 22.65 4.35
CA ILE A 377 -4.02 22.59 4.75
C ILE A 377 -4.86 22.66 3.46
N PRO A 378 -5.62 21.61 3.12
CA PRO A 378 -6.46 21.63 1.93
C PRO A 378 -7.74 22.46 2.16
N PRO A 379 -8.35 23.02 1.11
CA PRO A 379 -9.63 23.74 1.22
C PRO A 379 -10.82 22.83 1.54
N VAL A 380 -11.91 23.45 2.00
CA VAL A 380 -13.26 22.87 1.97
C VAL A 380 -13.94 23.32 0.68
N ALA A 381 -14.31 22.37 -0.17
CA ALA A 381 -15.00 22.70 -1.42
C ALA A 381 -16.38 23.33 -1.12
N HIS A 382 -16.81 24.24 -1.99
CA HIS A 382 -18.06 24.99 -1.88
C HIS A 382 -18.20 25.92 -0.66
N PHE A 383 -17.13 26.14 0.11
CA PHE A 383 -17.15 27.11 1.21
C PHE A 383 -16.99 28.55 0.71
N THR A 384 -17.97 29.40 0.98
CA THR A 384 -18.04 30.81 0.58
C THR A 384 -18.11 31.75 1.77
N ALA A 385 -18.96 31.45 2.76
CA ALA A 385 -19.13 32.23 3.97
C ALA A 385 -19.58 31.31 5.12
N PRO A 386 -19.12 31.54 6.35
CA PRO A 386 -19.47 30.68 7.47
C PRO A 386 -20.97 30.75 7.79
N ASN A 387 -21.55 29.62 8.18
CA ASN A 387 -22.87 29.59 8.78
C ASN A 387 -22.83 30.38 10.12
N PRO A 388 -23.67 31.42 10.30
CA PRO A 388 -23.67 32.22 11.52
C PRO A 388 -23.90 31.41 12.81
N ALA A 389 -24.62 30.28 12.72
CA ALA A 389 -24.88 29.39 13.85
C ALA A 389 -23.62 28.67 14.38
N LEU A 390 -22.50 28.72 13.65
CA LEU A 390 -21.22 28.16 14.08
C LEU A 390 -20.46 29.09 15.04
N GLU A 391 -20.79 30.39 15.03
CA GLU A 391 -20.15 31.42 15.86
C GLU A 391 -18.61 31.44 15.72
N LEU A 392 -18.10 31.21 14.49
CA LEU A 392 -16.66 31.13 14.24
C LEU A 392 -15.92 32.44 14.50
N ASP A 393 -16.57 33.58 14.26
CA ASP A 393 -16.01 34.93 14.50
C ASP A 393 -15.64 35.17 15.98
N GLU A 394 -16.20 34.37 16.90
CA GLU A 394 -15.93 34.43 18.34
C GLU A 394 -14.92 33.36 18.81
N SER A 395 -14.18 32.74 17.88
CA SER A 395 -13.26 31.63 18.18
C SER A 395 -11.98 31.71 17.34
N ALA A 396 -10.98 30.89 17.69
CA ALA A 396 -9.79 30.70 16.86
C ALA A 396 -9.98 29.70 15.70
N LEU A 397 -11.18 29.14 15.53
CA LEU A 397 -11.50 28.15 14.52
C LEU A 397 -11.85 28.84 13.20
N TRP A 398 -11.40 28.28 12.08
CA TRP A 398 -11.68 28.82 10.76
C TRP A 398 -11.75 27.73 9.70
N VAL A 399 -12.42 28.03 8.57
CA VAL A 399 -12.60 27.09 7.47
C VAL A 399 -11.81 27.58 6.24
N PRO A 400 -10.91 26.77 5.66
CA PRO A 400 -10.10 27.18 4.52
C PRO A 400 -10.91 27.17 3.22
N SER A 401 -10.97 28.32 2.55
CA SER A 401 -11.53 28.45 1.19
C SER A 401 -10.50 28.20 0.07
N SER A 402 -9.22 28.12 0.41
CA SER A 402 -8.11 27.81 -0.51
C SER A 402 -7.04 27.00 0.23
N ALA A 403 -6.20 26.26 -0.51
CA ALA A 403 -5.05 25.61 0.09
C ALA A 403 -4.14 26.64 0.80
N LYS A 404 -3.58 26.26 1.96
CA LYS A 404 -2.65 27.08 2.75
C LYS A 404 -1.45 26.27 3.19
N ALA A 405 -0.29 26.91 3.30
CA ALA A 405 0.85 26.30 3.98
C ALA A 405 0.47 25.95 5.41
N TRP A 406 0.89 24.78 5.87
CA TRP A 406 0.67 24.34 7.24
C TRP A 406 1.94 24.58 8.05
N ASP A 407 1.95 25.64 8.86
CA ASP A 407 3.07 25.94 9.74
C ASP A 407 2.98 25.09 11.03
N PRO A 408 4.11 24.57 11.55
CA PRO A 408 4.11 23.77 12.77
C PRO A 408 3.90 24.66 13.99
N ILE A 409 3.18 24.15 14.99
CA ILE A 409 3.08 24.74 16.33
C ILE A 409 4.05 23.95 17.23
N ASP A 410 4.90 24.64 17.99
CA ASP A 410 5.95 24.02 18.81
C ASP A 410 6.88 23.06 18.03
N GLY A 411 7.08 23.35 16.75
CA GLY A 411 7.99 22.60 15.87
C GLY A 411 7.43 21.28 15.30
N VAL A 412 6.18 20.93 15.58
CA VAL A 412 5.52 19.72 15.04
C VAL A 412 4.13 20.06 14.49
N ARG A 413 3.81 19.58 13.29
CA ARG A 413 2.42 19.63 12.78
C ARG A 413 1.59 18.53 13.40
N ARG A 414 0.45 18.90 13.96
CA ARG A 414 -0.50 17.98 14.59
C ARG A 414 -1.91 18.24 14.11
N GLY A 415 -2.62 17.17 13.79
CA GLY A 415 -4.01 17.22 13.38
C GLY A 415 -4.89 16.22 14.11
N GLY A 416 -6.20 16.45 14.08
CA GLY A 416 -7.22 15.53 14.56
C GLY A 416 -8.10 15.03 13.41
N VAL A 417 -8.60 13.80 13.50
CA VAL A 417 -9.57 13.23 12.55
C VAL A 417 -10.78 12.73 13.32
N SER A 418 -11.97 13.21 12.98
CA SER A 418 -13.24 12.88 13.64
C SER A 418 -14.16 12.05 12.75
N ALA A 419 -14.83 11.06 13.34
CA ALA A 419 -15.94 10.36 12.69
C ALA A 419 -17.04 10.01 13.70
N PHE A 420 -18.27 10.43 13.42
CA PHE A 420 -19.41 10.27 14.32
C PHE A 420 -20.49 9.43 13.63
N GLY A 421 -20.76 8.24 14.17
CA GLY A 421 -21.71 7.30 13.61
C GLY A 421 -23.14 7.57 14.06
N ILE A 422 -24.11 7.38 13.16
CA ILE A 422 -25.52 7.25 13.56
C ILE A 422 -25.64 6.14 14.62
N GLY A 423 -26.43 6.38 15.66
CA GLY A 423 -26.45 5.57 16.89
C GLY A 423 -25.57 6.16 18.00
N GLY A 424 -24.63 7.04 17.66
CA GLY A 424 -23.85 7.86 18.60
C GLY A 424 -22.48 7.33 18.96
N THR A 425 -21.96 6.33 18.25
CA THR A 425 -20.56 5.91 18.44
C THR A 425 -19.64 6.94 17.80
N ASN A 426 -18.76 7.54 18.59
CA ASN A 426 -17.84 8.57 18.14
C ASN A 426 -16.42 8.04 18.17
N ALA A 427 -15.61 8.45 17.20
CA ALA A 427 -14.18 8.16 17.15
C ALA A 427 -13.39 9.44 16.85
N HIS A 428 -12.25 9.61 17.52
CA HIS A 428 -11.29 10.67 17.24
C HIS A 428 -9.86 10.11 17.26
N VAL A 429 -9.03 10.55 16.31
CA VAL A 429 -7.62 10.15 16.18
C VAL A 429 -6.75 11.39 16.11
N VAL A 430 -5.71 11.45 16.95
CA VAL A 430 -4.69 12.51 16.95
C VAL A 430 -3.47 12.04 16.18
N VAL A 431 -3.01 12.84 15.23
CA VAL A 431 -1.97 12.51 14.26
C VAL A 431 -0.88 13.57 14.26
N GLU A 432 0.38 13.16 14.23
CA GLU A 432 1.57 14.01 14.10
C GLU A 432 2.29 13.77 12.76
N GLU A 433 3.03 14.78 12.27
CA GLU A 433 3.90 14.59 11.11
C GLU A 433 4.97 13.51 11.37
N ALA A 434 5.36 12.80 10.30
CA ALA A 434 6.38 11.78 10.39
C ALA A 434 7.73 12.36 10.90
N PRO A 435 8.51 11.59 11.69
CA PRO A 435 9.87 11.98 12.04
C PRO A 435 10.70 12.29 10.80
N ALA A 436 11.65 13.22 10.93
CA ALA A 436 12.50 13.60 9.81
C ALA A 436 13.20 12.38 9.19
N ALA A 437 12.95 12.15 7.90
CA ALA A 437 13.55 11.05 7.18
C ALA A 437 15.07 11.18 7.18
N LYS A 438 15.78 10.08 7.47
CA LYS A 438 17.23 10.02 7.29
C LYS A 438 17.53 10.16 5.79
N PRO A 439 18.52 10.97 5.38
CA PRO A 439 18.87 11.14 3.97
C PRO A 439 19.07 9.78 3.29
N ALA A 440 18.54 9.65 2.07
CA ALA A 440 18.73 8.45 1.25
C ALA A 440 20.21 8.31 0.87
N ARG A 441 20.75 7.09 0.94
CA ARG A 441 22.18 6.81 0.68
C ARG A 441 22.38 6.47 -0.79
N ARG A 442 22.30 7.47 -1.68
CA ARG A 442 22.46 7.28 -3.13
C ARG A 442 23.59 6.29 -3.47
N ARG A 443 23.22 5.05 -3.79
CA ARG A 443 24.15 4.07 -4.33
C ARG A 443 24.44 4.47 -5.78
N ARG A 444 25.72 4.48 -6.15
CA ARG A 444 26.18 4.89 -7.50
C ARG A 444 26.32 3.71 -8.46
N PHE A 445 25.82 2.54 -8.08
CA PHE A 445 26.00 1.31 -8.82
C PHE A 445 24.71 0.91 -9.53
N PRO A 446 24.79 0.14 -10.63
CA PRO A 446 23.63 -0.47 -11.24
C PRO A 446 22.87 -1.34 -10.23
N GLU A 447 21.54 -1.30 -10.28
CA GLU A 447 20.66 -2.07 -9.40
C GLU A 447 19.72 -2.94 -10.23
N LEU A 448 19.42 -4.16 -9.76
CA LEU A 448 18.51 -5.09 -10.43
C LEU A 448 17.08 -4.80 -9.99
N ILE A 449 16.24 -4.40 -10.93
CA ILE A 449 14.82 -4.18 -10.69
C ILE A 449 14.05 -5.44 -11.06
N THR A 450 13.20 -5.91 -10.14
CA THR A 450 12.38 -7.11 -10.30
C THR A 450 10.90 -6.76 -10.35
N VAL A 451 10.19 -7.36 -11.29
CA VAL A 451 8.73 -7.23 -11.43
C VAL A 451 8.14 -8.63 -11.61
N SER A 452 7.04 -8.90 -10.92
CA SER A 452 6.26 -10.11 -11.20
C SER A 452 4.76 -9.88 -11.12
N ALA A 453 4.00 -10.68 -11.87
CA ALA A 453 2.56 -10.64 -11.85
C ALA A 453 1.88 -12.00 -12.09
N LYS A 454 0.57 -12.07 -11.84
CA LYS A 454 -0.22 -13.28 -12.03
C LYS A 454 -0.46 -13.61 -13.50
N THR A 455 -0.51 -12.58 -14.36
CA THR A 455 -0.74 -12.70 -15.80
C THR A 455 0.35 -11.96 -16.58
N GLU A 456 0.52 -12.33 -17.85
CA GLU A 456 1.48 -11.67 -18.74
C GLU A 456 1.19 -10.17 -18.90
N GLN A 457 -0.09 -9.81 -19.11
CA GLN A 457 -0.49 -8.41 -19.27
C GLN A 457 -0.19 -7.60 -18.01
N ALA A 458 -0.55 -8.11 -16.82
CA ALA A 458 -0.25 -7.43 -15.57
C ALA A 458 1.27 -7.29 -15.34
N ALA A 459 2.09 -8.23 -15.83
CA ALA A 459 3.54 -8.13 -15.74
C ALA A 459 4.08 -7.03 -16.67
N ARG A 460 3.51 -6.87 -17.87
CA ARG A 460 3.84 -5.75 -18.79
C ARG A 460 3.45 -4.41 -18.18
N ASP A 461 2.22 -4.30 -17.70
CA ASP A 461 1.71 -3.07 -17.08
C ASP A 461 2.54 -2.67 -15.83
N SER A 462 2.93 -3.65 -15.01
CA SER A 462 3.82 -3.41 -13.86
C SER A 462 5.20 -2.96 -14.29
N LEU A 463 5.76 -3.60 -15.33
CA LEU A 463 7.08 -3.26 -15.86
C LEU A 463 7.10 -1.83 -16.38
N ASP A 464 6.08 -1.43 -17.14
CA ASP A 464 5.96 -0.07 -17.67
C ASP A 464 5.86 0.97 -16.54
N ARG A 465 5.02 0.70 -15.52
CA ARG A 465 4.86 1.57 -14.35
C ARG A 465 6.16 1.72 -13.56
N VAL A 466 6.85 0.61 -13.30
CA VAL A 466 8.10 0.61 -12.54
C VAL A 466 9.23 1.25 -13.36
N ALA A 467 9.31 0.99 -14.66
CA ALA A 467 10.29 1.62 -15.54
C ALA A 467 10.09 3.15 -15.64
N ALA A 468 8.84 3.61 -15.75
CA ALA A 468 8.51 5.04 -15.71
C ALA A 468 8.91 5.67 -14.36
N PHE A 469 8.64 4.98 -13.25
CA PHE A 469 9.03 5.42 -11.91
C PHE A 469 10.56 5.50 -11.74
N VAL A 470 11.31 4.53 -12.28
CA VAL A 470 12.78 4.55 -12.28
C VAL A 470 13.35 5.65 -13.20
N ALA A 471 12.69 5.96 -14.31
CA ALA A 471 13.14 7.01 -15.23
C ALA A 471 12.97 8.43 -14.63
N ASP A 472 11.94 8.64 -13.83
CA ASP A 472 11.68 9.91 -13.12
C ASP A 472 12.57 10.06 -11.86
N ALA A 473 13.34 9.01 -11.50
CA ALA A 473 13.99 8.82 -10.20
C ALA A 473 15.24 9.67 -9.92
N ALA A 474 15.37 10.88 -10.45
CA ALA A 474 16.39 11.83 -9.97
C ALA A 474 16.30 12.05 -8.43
N ALA A 475 15.17 11.68 -7.81
CA ALA A 475 14.85 11.78 -6.40
C ALA A 475 15.00 10.48 -5.55
N HIS A 476 15.09 9.28 -6.11
CA HIS A 476 15.06 8.02 -5.35
C HIS A 476 16.42 7.30 -5.26
N ASP A 477 16.64 6.57 -4.16
CA ASP A 477 17.74 5.63 -4.05
C ASP A 477 17.33 4.31 -4.69
N LEU A 478 17.93 3.98 -5.83
CA LEU A 478 17.60 2.78 -6.59
C LEU A 478 17.86 1.49 -5.79
N GLY A 479 18.78 1.52 -4.81
CA GLY A 479 19.03 0.37 -3.94
C GLY A 479 17.86 0.09 -2.99
N ASP A 480 17.28 1.13 -2.39
CA ASP A 480 16.10 1.01 -1.53
C ASP A 480 14.86 0.57 -2.35
N LEU A 481 14.73 1.06 -3.59
CA LEU A 481 13.68 0.63 -4.50
C LEU A 481 13.83 -0.83 -4.91
N ALA A 482 15.02 -1.26 -5.34
CA ALA A 482 15.32 -2.64 -5.70
C ALA A 482 15.05 -3.59 -4.52
N TRP A 483 15.49 -3.20 -3.32
CA TRP A 483 15.20 -3.92 -2.08
C TRP A 483 13.70 -4.03 -1.83
N THR A 484 12.96 -2.92 -1.93
CA THR A 484 11.50 -2.91 -1.73
C THR A 484 10.77 -3.80 -2.72
N LEU A 485 11.13 -3.75 -4.00
CA LEU A 485 10.49 -4.57 -5.03
C LEU A 485 10.79 -6.06 -4.87
N ARG A 486 11.94 -6.39 -4.29
CA ARG A 486 12.34 -7.77 -4.03
C ARG A 486 11.66 -8.35 -2.79
N GLU A 487 11.74 -7.65 -1.66
CA GLU A 487 11.26 -8.15 -0.36
C GLU A 487 9.79 -7.78 -0.07
N GLY A 488 9.33 -6.68 -0.66
CA GLY A 488 8.03 -6.07 -0.41
C GLY A 488 6.96 -6.40 -1.46
N ARG A 489 7.19 -7.41 -2.31
CA ARG A 489 6.24 -7.84 -3.34
C ARG A 489 6.06 -9.36 -3.30
N ALA A 490 4.90 -9.81 -3.71
CA ALA A 490 4.68 -11.24 -3.93
C ALA A 490 5.45 -11.70 -5.17
N THR A 491 6.17 -12.83 -5.06
CA THR A 491 6.83 -13.44 -6.23
C THR A 491 5.82 -14.26 -7.03
N LEU A 492 5.40 -13.74 -8.18
CA LEU A 492 4.35 -14.32 -9.02
C LEU A 492 4.92 -14.99 -10.29
N PRO A 493 4.11 -15.77 -11.04
CA PRO A 493 4.63 -16.63 -12.10
C PRO A 493 5.14 -15.90 -13.35
N TRP A 494 4.59 -14.75 -13.72
CA TRP A 494 5.10 -13.95 -14.84
C TRP A 494 6.09 -12.95 -14.31
N ARG A 495 7.32 -13.00 -14.80
CA ARG A 495 8.47 -12.27 -14.24
C ARG A 495 9.17 -11.46 -15.32
N ALA A 496 9.63 -10.29 -14.94
CA ALA A 496 10.47 -9.43 -15.76
C ALA A 496 11.49 -8.72 -14.87
N THR A 497 12.66 -8.44 -15.43
CA THR A 497 13.75 -7.75 -14.77
C THR A 497 14.43 -6.79 -15.73
N PHE A 498 15.09 -5.80 -15.15
CA PHE A 498 16.05 -4.96 -15.87
C PHE A 498 17.08 -4.41 -14.89
N VAL A 499 18.26 -4.12 -15.41
CA VAL A 499 19.27 -3.36 -14.67
C VAL A 499 19.00 -1.89 -14.93
N ALA A 500 18.96 -1.05 -13.89
CA ALA A 500 18.70 0.37 -14.07
C ALA A 500 19.71 1.01 -15.06
N GLY A 501 19.18 1.70 -16.08
CA GLY A 501 19.99 2.26 -17.18
C GLY A 501 20.14 1.34 -18.40
N GLU A 502 19.70 0.08 -18.31
CA GLU A 502 19.66 -0.87 -19.42
C GLU A 502 18.22 -1.09 -19.91
N PRO A 503 18.02 -1.52 -21.18
CA PRO A 503 16.70 -1.86 -21.70
C PRO A 503 16.06 -3.03 -20.92
N HIS A 504 14.74 -2.96 -20.71
CA HIS A 504 13.97 -4.05 -20.13
C HIS A 504 13.52 -5.05 -21.20
N ARG A 505 13.29 -6.31 -20.79
CA ARG A 505 12.81 -7.40 -21.66
C ARG A 505 11.34 -7.70 -21.42
N ALA A 506 10.71 -8.36 -22.38
CA ALA A 506 9.33 -8.82 -22.23
C ALA A 506 9.22 -9.82 -21.05
N PRO A 507 8.11 -9.79 -20.29
CA PRO A 507 7.89 -10.76 -19.23
C PRO A 507 7.85 -12.20 -19.74
N VAL A 508 8.40 -13.12 -18.94
CA VAL A 508 8.37 -14.55 -19.21
C VAL A 508 7.69 -15.28 -18.06
N ARG A 509 7.07 -16.43 -18.36
CA ARG A 509 6.50 -17.28 -17.32
C ARG A 509 7.59 -18.17 -16.73
N ALA A 510 7.84 -18.04 -15.44
CA ALA A 510 8.76 -18.88 -14.70
C ALA A 510 8.33 -20.36 -14.81
N ALA A 511 9.27 -21.22 -15.19
CA ALA A 511 9.03 -22.64 -15.46
C ALA A 511 10.15 -23.56 -14.96
N GLY A 512 11.31 -23.02 -14.62
CA GLY A 512 12.44 -23.75 -14.04
C GLY A 512 12.25 -24.03 -12.55
N ALA A 513 12.97 -25.04 -12.07
CA ALA A 513 13.19 -25.26 -10.64
C ALA A 513 14.43 -24.46 -10.18
N PRO A 514 14.52 -24.10 -8.89
CA PRO A 514 15.71 -23.46 -8.35
C PRO A 514 16.97 -24.29 -8.61
N GLY A 515 18.02 -23.63 -9.10
CA GLY A 515 19.33 -24.22 -9.37
C GLY A 515 19.72 -24.26 -10.84
N VAL A 516 21.02 -24.06 -11.10
CA VAL A 516 21.60 -24.09 -12.45
C VAL A 516 23.05 -24.60 -12.39
N PRO A 517 23.56 -25.42 -13.33
CA PRO A 517 24.96 -25.83 -13.30
C PRO A 517 25.91 -24.65 -13.45
N PHE A 518 26.98 -24.62 -12.65
CA PHE A 518 28.08 -23.67 -12.79
C PHE A 518 29.26 -24.34 -13.47
N VAL A 519 29.71 -23.78 -14.58
CA VAL A 519 30.94 -24.20 -15.27
C VAL A 519 32.05 -23.22 -14.90
N VAL A 520 32.97 -23.65 -14.05
CA VAL A 520 34.02 -22.81 -13.49
C VAL A 520 35.28 -22.95 -14.34
N THR A 521 35.50 -21.98 -15.22
CA THR A 521 36.63 -22.00 -16.17
C THR A 521 37.84 -21.24 -15.64
N GLY A 522 37.61 -20.22 -14.80
CA GLY A 522 38.67 -19.28 -14.39
C GLY A 522 39.28 -18.51 -15.57
N ALA A 523 38.65 -18.52 -16.75
CA ALA A 523 39.16 -17.92 -17.97
C ALA A 523 38.80 -16.42 -18.10
N GLY A 524 39.49 -15.74 -19.01
CA GLY A 524 39.25 -14.34 -19.38
C GLY A 524 40.19 -13.32 -18.71
N GLU A 525 40.11 -12.08 -19.16
CA GLU A 525 40.95 -10.98 -18.69
C GLU A 525 40.55 -10.51 -17.29
N VAL A 526 41.53 -10.26 -16.43
CA VAL A 526 41.28 -9.79 -15.06
C VAL A 526 40.86 -8.32 -15.01
N THR A 527 41.28 -7.54 -16.02
CA THR A 527 40.97 -6.12 -16.15
C THR A 527 39.47 -5.87 -16.26
N GLY A 528 38.91 -5.10 -15.31
CA GLY A 528 37.50 -4.69 -15.35
C GLY A 528 36.61 -5.25 -14.23
N ASN A 529 37.15 -5.98 -13.25
CA ASN A 529 36.40 -6.46 -12.08
C ASN A 529 36.22 -5.43 -10.95
N ARG A 530 36.81 -4.23 -11.08
CA ARG A 530 36.67 -3.15 -10.10
C ARG A 530 35.21 -2.78 -9.79
N PRO A 531 34.28 -2.71 -10.77
CA PRO A 531 32.87 -2.47 -10.48
C PRO A 531 32.25 -3.51 -9.54
N ASN A 532 32.61 -4.79 -9.67
CA ASN A 532 32.15 -5.83 -8.75
C ASN A 532 32.70 -5.61 -7.34
N TYR A 533 34.00 -5.33 -7.22
CA TYR A 533 34.62 -5.04 -5.92
C TYR A 533 34.02 -3.81 -5.23
N ASP A 534 33.70 -2.76 -5.98
CA ASP A 534 33.12 -1.54 -5.41
C ASP A 534 31.65 -1.74 -4.99
N ALA A 535 30.86 -2.41 -5.83
CA ALA A 535 29.41 -2.54 -5.67
C ALA A 535 28.97 -3.71 -4.79
N ASP A 536 29.63 -4.87 -4.88
CA ASP A 536 29.19 -6.14 -4.30
C ASP A 536 29.98 -6.47 -3.02
N PRO A 537 29.35 -6.42 -1.82
CA PRO A 537 30.01 -6.74 -0.56
C PRO A 537 30.52 -8.18 -0.49
N VAL A 538 29.83 -9.14 -1.10
CA VAL A 538 30.18 -10.56 -1.07
C VAL A 538 31.40 -10.82 -1.94
N TYR A 539 31.41 -10.28 -3.17
CA TYR A 539 32.59 -10.33 -4.03
C TYR A 539 33.82 -9.70 -3.34
N ARG A 540 33.64 -8.52 -2.76
CA ARG A 540 34.69 -7.79 -2.04
C ARG A 540 35.25 -8.58 -0.86
N ALA A 541 34.39 -9.21 -0.06
CA ALA A 541 34.82 -10.03 1.06
C ALA A 541 35.73 -11.19 0.61
N VAL A 542 35.38 -11.88 -0.47
CA VAL A 542 36.23 -12.96 -1.04
C VAL A 542 37.59 -12.43 -1.47
N VAL A 543 37.61 -11.30 -2.19
CA VAL A 543 38.87 -10.67 -2.65
C VAL A 543 39.73 -10.18 -1.46
N ASP A 544 39.11 -9.62 -0.42
CA ASP A 544 39.82 -9.11 0.76
C ASP A 544 40.41 -10.23 1.61
N THR A 545 39.66 -11.34 1.80
CA THR A 545 40.16 -12.55 2.46
C THR A 545 41.39 -13.10 1.73
N GLY A 546 41.29 -13.28 0.41
CA GLY A 546 42.41 -13.76 -0.39
C GLY A 546 43.62 -12.82 -0.39
N THR A 547 43.38 -11.52 -0.50
CA THR A 547 44.45 -10.50 -0.48
C THR A 547 45.17 -10.49 0.88
N THR A 548 44.42 -10.63 1.98
CA THR A 548 44.96 -10.70 3.33
C THR A 548 45.82 -11.95 3.52
N HIS A 549 45.35 -13.10 3.02
CA HIS A 549 46.09 -14.36 3.07
C HIS A 549 47.43 -14.28 2.31
N LEU A 550 47.43 -13.78 1.07
CA LEU A 550 48.65 -13.63 0.26
C LEU A 550 49.68 -12.71 0.91
N ARG A 551 49.22 -11.59 1.49
CA ARG A 551 50.09 -10.66 2.24
C ARG A 551 50.73 -11.34 3.45
N ALA A 552 49.96 -12.11 4.22
CA ALA A 552 50.48 -12.84 5.36
C ALA A 552 51.49 -13.92 4.97
N ALA A 553 51.30 -14.54 3.80
CA ALA A 553 52.23 -15.53 3.25
C ALA A 553 53.47 -14.93 2.56
N GLY A 554 53.54 -13.61 2.40
CA GLY A 554 54.63 -12.94 1.66
C GLY A 554 54.65 -13.28 0.16
N VAL A 555 53.50 -13.66 -0.41
CA VAL A 555 53.38 -14.08 -1.81
C VAL A 555 52.86 -12.90 -2.65
N GLU A 556 53.57 -12.58 -3.73
CA GLU A 556 53.09 -11.58 -4.70
C GLU A 556 51.87 -12.08 -5.47
N ARG A 557 50.89 -11.20 -5.65
CA ARG A 557 49.63 -11.53 -6.31
C ARG A 557 49.84 -11.67 -7.83
N THR A 558 49.68 -12.88 -8.34
CA THR A 558 49.78 -13.17 -9.78
C THR A 558 48.42 -13.08 -10.47
N GLU A 559 48.43 -12.92 -11.80
CA GLU A 559 47.20 -12.92 -12.60
C GLU A 559 46.35 -14.19 -12.41
N ALA A 560 46.99 -15.36 -12.24
CA ALA A 560 46.28 -16.61 -11.97
C ALA A 560 45.52 -16.57 -10.63
N MET A 561 46.12 -15.98 -9.59
CA MET A 561 45.45 -15.77 -8.29
C MET A 561 44.30 -14.76 -8.40
N GLU A 562 44.45 -13.73 -9.25
CA GLU A 562 43.35 -12.78 -9.48
C GLU A 562 42.18 -13.43 -10.23
N ARG A 563 42.44 -14.28 -11.22
CA ARG A 563 41.42 -15.08 -11.92
C ARG A 563 40.70 -16.02 -10.97
N PHE A 564 41.44 -16.69 -10.09
CA PHE A 564 40.87 -17.54 -9.03
C PHE A 564 39.93 -16.73 -8.11
N LEU A 565 40.40 -15.61 -7.56
CA LEU A 565 39.59 -14.78 -6.66
C LEU A 565 38.36 -14.21 -7.35
N ALA A 566 38.47 -13.85 -8.62
CA ALA A 566 37.33 -13.38 -9.40
C ALA A 566 36.27 -14.47 -9.60
N ALA A 567 36.67 -15.69 -9.99
CA ALA A 567 35.74 -16.79 -10.20
C ALA A 567 35.03 -17.20 -8.89
N VAL A 568 35.79 -17.37 -7.80
CA VAL A 568 35.22 -17.72 -6.49
C VAL A 568 34.33 -16.60 -5.97
N GLY A 569 34.74 -15.34 -6.12
CA GLY A 569 33.94 -14.18 -5.72
C GLY A 569 32.62 -14.07 -6.49
N LEU A 570 32.64 -14.26 -7.81
CA LEU A 570 31.43 -14.22 -8.64
C LEU A 570 30.49 -15.39 -8.33
N ALA A 571 31.01 -16.60 -8.11
CA ALA A 571 30.19 -17.73 -7.68
C ALA A 571 29.54 -17.49 -6.31
N ALA A 572 30.28 -16.92 -5.36
CA ALA A 572 29.75 -16.52 -4.06
C ALA A 572 28.65 -15.46 -4.19
N SER A 573 28.85 -14.49 -5.08
CA SER A 573 27.89 -13.42 -5.36
C SER A 573 26.60 -13.96 -6.00
N LEU A 574 26.71 -14.85 -6.99
CA LEU A 574 25.57 -15.55 -7.59
C LEU A 574 24.75 -16.29 -6.52
N ARG A 575 25.42 -17.03 -5.64
CA ARG A 575 24.78 -17.73 -4.51
C ARG A 575 24.06 -16.78 -3.57
N ALA A 576 24.71 -15.68 -3.20
CA ALA A 576 24.12 -14.66 -2.36
C ALA A 576 22.89 -14.01 -3.02
N HIS A 577 22.85 -13.91 -4.35
CA HIS A 577 21.65 -13.50 -5.10
C HIS A 577 20.63 -14.64 -5.33
N GLY A 578 20.72 -15.73 -4.57
CA GLY A 578 19.77 -16.85 -4.61
C GLY A 578 20.01 -17.85 -5.76
N VAL A 579 21.08 -17.69 -6.54
CA VAL A 579 21.43 -18.63 -7.62
C VAL A 579 22.35 -19.72 -7.04
N ALA A 580 21.75 -20.80 -6.55
CA ALA A 580 22.49 -21.96 -6.11
C ALA A 580 22.95 -22.83 -7.30
N PRO A 581 24.19 -23.36 -7.31
CA PRO A 581 24.57 -24.31 -8.35
C PRO A 581 23.86 -25.65 -8.14
N SER A 582 23.23 -26.19 -9.19
CA SER A 582 22.72 -27.58 -9.17
C SER A 582 23.84 -28.61 -9.38
N ALA A 583 24.93 -28.19 -10.01
CA ALA A 583 26.19 -28.90 -10.14
C ALA A 583 27.33 -27.88 -10.31
N VAL A 584 28.57 -28.27 -9.98
CA VAL A 584 29.78 -27.49 -10.27
C VAL A 584 30.66 -28.33 -11.18
N LEU A 585 30.95 -27.81 -12.37
CA LEU A 585 31.74 -28.46 -13.42
C LEU A 585 33.00 -27.64 -13.69
N GLY A 586 34.13 -28.31 -13.82
CA GLY A 586 35.42 -27.65 -14.06
C GLY A 586 36.53 -28.34 -13.29
N THR A 587 37.76 -28.15 -13.74
CA THR A 587 38.95 -28.72 -13.11
C THR A 587 39.77 -27.61 -12.45
N GLY A 588 40.38 -27.91 -11.30
CA GLY A 588 41.30 -27.01 -10.62
C GLY A 588 40.73 -26.31 -9.35
N PRO A 589 41.56 -25.49 -8.69
CA PRO A 589 41.29 -25.01 -7.33
C PRO A 589 40.03 -24.14 -7.21
N ALA A 590 39.70 -23.35 -8.22
CA ALA A 590 38.52 -22.48 -8.21
C ALA A 590 37.22 -23.31 -8.20
N ALA A 591 37.12 -24.33 -9.05
CA ALA A 591 35.97 -25.24 -9.10
C ALA A 591 35.79 -25.97 -7.77
N ALA A 592 36.87 -26.47 -7.17
CA ALA A 592 36.85 -27.13 -5.86
C ALA A 592 36.42 -26.16 -4.73
N CYS A 593 36.87 -24.90 -4.75
CA CYS A 593 36.38 -23.89 -3.79
C CYS A 593 34.90 -23.59 -3.96
N VAL A 594 34.45 -23.44 -5.20
CA VAL A 594 33.03 -23.23 -5.50
C VAL A 594 32.22 -24.44 -5.03
N ALA A 595 32.67 -25.67 -5.28
CA ALA A 595 32.02 -26.89 -4.79
C ALA A 595 32.03 -27.04 -3.25
N GLY A 596 32.82 -26.24 -2.53
CA GLY A 596 32.98 -26.31 -1.07
C GLY A 596 33.99 -27.37 -0.60
N GLU A 597 34.81 -27.90 -1.52
CA GLU A 597 35.84 -28.90 -1.24
C GLU A 597 37.15 -28.27 -0.73
N LEU A 598 37.37 -26.98 -1.01
CA LEU A 598 38.53 -26.21 -0.56
C LEU A 598 38.08 -24.86 0.03
N THR A 599 38.85 -24.39 1.00
CA THR A 599 38.80 -22.99 1.45
C THR A 599 39.49 -22.06 0.43
N ILE A 600 39.22 -20.75 0.52
CA ILE A 600 39.84 -19.74 -0.35
C ILE A 600 41.37 -19.80 -0.22
N GLU A 601 41.86 -19.96 1.00
CA GLU A 601 43.27 -20.04 1.36
C GLU A 601 43.95 -21.28 0.78
N GLU A 602 43.34 -22.46 0.94
CA GLU A 602 43.85 -23.71 0.36
C GLU A 602 43.85 -23.66 -1.18
N GLY A 603 42.81 -23.06 -1.77
CA GLY A 603 42.73 -22.85 -3.21
C GLY A 603 43.85 -21.95 -3.73
N LEU A 604 44.08 -20.81 -3.08
CA LEU A 604 45.18 -19.89 -3.41
C LEU A 604 46.55 -20.56 -3.31
N GLY A 605 46.77 -21.36 -2.25
CA GLY A 605 48.01 -22.11 -2.08
C GLY A 605 48.28 -23.07 -3.25
N ARG A 606 47.24 -23.69 -3.82
CA ARG A 606 47.37 -24.58 -4.99
C ARG A 606 47.60 -23.80 -6.29
N VAL A 607 46.92 -22.67 -6.48
CA VAL A 607 47.13 -21.79 -7.65
C VAL A 607 48.55 -21.22 -7.69
N ALA A 608 49.17 -20.99 -6.53
CA ALA A 608 50.55 -20.53 -6.42
C ALA A 608 51.58 -21.51 -7.00
N VAL A 609 51.27 -22.81 -7.01
CA VAL A 609 52.21 -23.89 -7.34
C VAL A 609 51.93 -24.51 -8.72
N THR A 610 50.70 -24.44 -9.21
CA THR A 610 50.29 -25.08 -10.46
C THR A 610 49.44 -24.13 -11.29
N MET A 611 49.90 -23.81 -12.50
CA MET A 611 49.07 -23.13 -13.51
C MET A 611 48.04 -24.15 -14.01
N PRO A 612 46.74 -23.99 -13.75
CA PRO A 612 45.76 -24.95 -14.20
C PRO A 612 45.67 -24.94 -15.74
N GLU A 613 45.66 -26.11 -16.35
CA GLU A 613 45.28 -26.26 -17.76
C GLU A 613 43.80 -25.87 -17.91
N HIS A 614 43.48 -25.09 -18.95
CA HIS A 614 42.10 -24.77 -19.32
C HIS A 614 41.49 -25.99 -20.00
N ASP A 615 40.94 -26.91 -19.21
CA ASP A 615 40.11 -27.98 -19.74
C ASP A 615 38.65 -27.48 -19.78
N VAL A 616 38.02 -27.53 -20.95
CA VAL A 616 36.61 -27.15 -21.11
C VAL A 616 35.78 -28.38 -20.76
N PRO A 617 35.10 -28.41 -19.60
CA PRO A 617 34.31 -29.56 -19.22
C PRO A 617 33.15 -29.78 -20.20
N GLU A 618 32.64 -31.00 -20.25
CA GLU A 618 31.46 -31.33 -21.05
C GLU A 618 30.29 -30.43 -20.62
N VAL A 619 29.76 -29.68 -21.59
CA VAL A 619 28.79 -28.63 -21.36
C VAL A 619 27.39 -29.24 -21.27
N PRO A 620 26.54 -28.86 -20.30
CA PRO A 620 25.18 -29.38 -20.19
C PRO A 620 24.29 -29.03 -21.40
N ASP A 621 23.36 -29.93 -21.75
CA ASP A 621 22.33 -29.72 -22.79
C ASP A 621 21.28 -28.65 -22.43
N GLY A 622 21.26 -28.18 -21.18
CA GLY A 622 20.31 -27.20 -20.64
C GLY A 622 20.95 -25.85 -20.27
N PRO A 623 20.22 -24.95 -19.58
CA PRO A 623 20.78 -23.71 -19.05
C PRO A 623 21.98 -23.97 -18.13
N TRP A 624 23.04 -23.18 -18.27
CA TRP A 624 24.21 -23.21 -17.37
C TRP A 624 24.88 -21.83 -17.28
N VAL A 625 25.63 -21.62 -16.21
CA VAL A 625 26.36 -20.36 -15.97
C VAL A 625 27.86 -20.61 -16.05
N GLU A 626 28.53 -19.91 -16.95
CA GLU A 626 29.99 -19.84 -16.94
C GLU A 626 30.46 -18.88 -15.86
N VAL A 627 31.37 -19.34 -15.01
CA VAL A 627 32.00 -18.54 -13.95
C VAL A 627 33.50 -18.47 -14.18
N GLY A 628 33.94 -17.42 -14.85
CA GLY A 628 35.34 -17.08 -15.07
C GLY A 628 35.71 -15.78 -14.36
N THR A 629 36.46 -14.92 -15.04
CA THR A 629 36.68 -13.53 -14.59
C THR A 629 35.45 -12.62 -14.76
N ALA A 630 34.43 -13.11 -15.47
CA ALA A 630 33.09 -12.55 -15.57
C ALA A 630 32.08 -13.72 -15.60
N VAL A 631 30.79 -13.41 -15.43
CA VAL A 631 29.72 -14.40 -15.56
C VAL A 631 29.07 -14.33 -16.95
N THR A 632 28.74 -15.49 -17.50
CA THR A 632 27.99 -15.60 -18.76
C THR A 632 26.89 -16.64 -18.58
N LEU A 633 25.65 -16.28 -18.91
CA LEU A 633 24.53 -17.22 -18.92
C LEU A 633 24.38 -17.82 -20.31
N HIS A 634 24.34 -19.15 -20.39
CA HIS A 634 24.13 -19.90 -21.61
C HIS A 634 22.75 -20.53 -21.58
N LEU A 635 21.92 -20.21 -22.58
CA LEU A 635 20.56 -20.71 -22.73
C LEU A 635 20.44 -21.38 -24.11
N PRO A 636 19.90 -22.62 -24.22
CA PRO A 636 19.75 -23.28 -25.50
C PRO A 636 18.93 -22.44 -26.50
N GLY A 637 19.53 -22.09 -27.64
CA GLY A 637 18.88 -21.32 -28.70
C GLY A 637 18.65 -19.84 -28.40
N GLU A 638 19.18 -19.30 -27.30
CA GLU A 638 19.03 -17.90 -26.92
C GLU A 638 20.42 -17.27 -26.65
N THR A 639 20.65 -16.10 -27.24
CA THR A 639 21.81 -15.26 -26.91
C THR A 639 21.38 -14.23 -25.87
N VAL A 640 22.09 -14.18 -24.73
CA VAL A 640 21.86 -13.19 -23.69
C VAL A 640 22.79 -12.01 -23.91
N ASP A 641 22.23 -10.84 -24.23
CA ASP A 641 23.05 -9.61 -24.33
C ASP A 641 23.51 -9.20 -22.94
N LEU A 642 24.83 -9.15 -22.76
CA LEU A 642 25.44 -8.83 -21.47
C LEU A 642 26.14 -7.48 -21.52
N PRO A 643 25.88 -6.58 -20.56
CA PRO A 643 26.55 -5.29 -20.45
C PRO A 643 28.08 -5.40 -20.41
N VAL A 644 28.75 -4.31 -20.83
CA VAL A 644 30.20 -4.16 -20.70
C VAL A 644 30.61 -3.99 -19.23
N ASN A 645 29.78 -3.31 -18.43
CA ASN A 645 30.00 -3.19 -16.99
C ASN A 645 29.81 -4.56 -16.31
N ARG A 646 30.86 -5.08 -15.66
CA ARG A 646 30.86 -6.43 -15.09
C ARG A 646 29.86 -6.64 -13.94
N HIS A 647 29.51 -5.59 -13.20
CA HIS A 647 28.49 -5.67 -12.16
C HIS A 647 27.08 -5.70 -12.76
N ALA A 648 26.81 -4.83 -13.73
CA ALA A 648 25.56 -4.89 -14.49
C ALA A 648 25.38 -6.26 -15.16
N ARG A 649 26.45 -6.84 -15.73
CA ARG A 649 26.47 -8.20 -16.27
C ARG A 649 26.10 -9.27 -15.24
N LEU A 650 26.66 -9.21 -14.02
CA LEU A 650 26.28 -10.11 -12.93
C LEU A 650 24.78 -10.01 -12.64
N LEU A 651 24.27 -8.79 -12.48
CA LEU A 651 22.86 -8.54 -12.19
C LEU A 651 21.95 -8.99 -13.36
N THR A 652 22.36 -8.83 -14.61
CA THR A 652 21.61 -9.34 -15.78
C THR A 652 21.50 -10.87 -15.76
N VAL A 653 22.58 -11.58 -15.41
CA VAL A 653 22.58 -13.05 -15.28
C VAL A 653 21.65 -13.48 -14.14
N VAL A 654 21.75 -12.83 -12.96
CA VAL A 654 20.86 -13.07 -11.83
C VAL A 654 19.40 -12.83 -12.22
N GLY A 655 19.12 -11.73 -12.92
CA GLY A 655 17.79 -11.35 -13.40
C GLY A 655 17.17 -12.41 -14.31
N ARG A 656 17.90 -12.86 -15.36
CA ARG A 656 17.38 -13.93 -16.25
C ARG A 656 17.10 -15.22 -15.49
N LEU A 657 17.99 -15.63 -14.58
CA LEU A 657 17.78 -16.85 -13.79
C LEU A 657 16.57 -16.72 -12.86
N TRP A 658 16.36 -15.54 -12.26
CA TRP A 658 15.17 -15.26 -11.46
C TRP A 658 13.89 -15.29 -12.29
N GLU A 659 13.89 -14.72 -13.49
CA GLU A 659 12.72 -14.74 -14.38
C GLU A 659 12.34 -16.15 -14.80
N LEU A 660 13.34 -17.01 -15.05
CA LEU A 660 13.14 -18.41 -15.40
C LEU A 660 12.70 -19.28 -14.21
N GLY A 661 12.76 -18.78 -12.97
CA GLY A 661 12.45 -19.55 -11.76
C GLY A 661 13.62 -20.34 -11.18
N MET A 662 14.84 -20.09 -11.66
CA MET A 662 16.07 -20.80 -11.27
C MET A 662 16.81 -20.13 -10.10
N ALA A 663 16.42 -18.92 -9.71
CA ALA A 663 16.90 -18.26 -8.49
C ALA A 663 15.89 -18.40 -7.34
N GLY A 664 16.41 -18.71 -6.15
CA GLY A 664 15.67 -18.79 -4.89
C GLY A 664 15.65 -17.46 -4.13
N GLU A 665 15.75 -17.54 -2.81
CA GLU A 665 15.79 -16.38 -1.92
C GLU A 665 17.18 -15.73 -1.91
N TRP A 666 17.20 -14.40 -1.83
CA TRP A 666 18.46 -13.66 -1.79
C TRP A 666 18.95 -13.53 -0.35
N ASP A 667 20.25 -13.66 -0.17
CA ASP A 667 20.93 -13.47 1.10
C ASP A 667 20.95 -11.98 1.47
N PRO A 668 20.59 -11.61 2.72
CA PRO A 668 20.76 -10.25 3.25
C PRO A 668 22.19 -9.69 3.10
N ALA A 669 23.21 -10.54 2.98
CA ALA A 669 24.60 -10.17 2.71
C ALA A 669 24.80 -9.45 1.36
N THR A 670 23.88 -9.61 0.39
CA THR A 670 23.84 -8.81 -0.85
C THR A 670 23.48 -7.35 -0.60
N GLY A 671 23.07 -7.02 0.63
CA GLY A 671 22.78 -5.69 1.10
C GLY A 671 21.33 -5.59 1.60
N THR A 672 21.15 -4.80 2.66
CA THR A 672 19.85 -4.37 3.15
C THR A 672 19.51 -2.99 2.62
N GLY A 673 18.21 -2.71 2.49
CA GLY A 673 17.66 -1.42 2.10
C GLY A 673 16.54 -0.98 3.03
N ARG A 674 16.08 0.24 2.85
CA ARG A 674 14.85 0.75 3.48
C ARG A 674 13.67 0.50 2.56
N ARG A 675 12.49 0.33 3.16
CA ARG A 675 11.26 0.25 2.37
C ARG A 675 10.88 1.65 1.89
N VAL A 676 10.53 1.76 0.62
CA VAL A 676 10.08 3.01 0.00
C VAL A 676 8.77 2.81 -0.74
N PRO A 677 7.87 3.80 -0.79
CA PRO A 677 6.69 3.71 -1.64
C PRO A 677 7.09 3.52 -3.10
N ALA A 678 6.43 2.60 -3.78
CA ALA A 678 6.66 2.26 -5.18
C ALA A 678 5.32 1.88 -5.84
N PRO A 679 5.22 1.91 -7.18
CA PRO A 679 3.99 1.52 -7.88
C PRO A 679 3.43 0.18 -7.40
N THR A 680 2.11 0.12 -7.25
CA THR A 680 1.37 -1.07 -6.81
C THR A 680 0.83 -1.87 -7.99
N TYR A 681 0.39 -3.09 -7.69
CA TYR A 681 -0.06 -4.09 -8.65
C TYR A 681 -1.18 -3.58 -9.58
N PRO A 682 -1.06 -3.76 -10.90
CA PRO A 682 -2.09 -3.42 -11.88
C PRO A 682 -3.13 -4.54 -11.95
N PHE A 683 -4.12 -4.50 -11.05
CA PHE A 683 -5.20 -5.49 -11.02
C PHE A 683 -5.90 -5.63 -12.38
N ALA A 684 -6.11 -6.88 -12.82
CA ALA A 684 -6.85 -7.15 -14.04
C ALA A 684 -8.30 -6.65 -13.91
N PRO A 685 -8.78 -5.77 -14.82
CA PRO A 685 -10.08 -5.10 -14.68
C PRO A 685 -11.26 -5.99 -15.15
N THR A 686 -11.34 -7.24 -14.68
CA THR A 686 -12.39 -8.19 -15.10
C THR A 686 -13.71 -7.91 -14.38
N ARG A 687 -14.80 -7.70 -15.12
CA ARG A 687 -16.15 -7.49 -14.55
C ARG A 687 -16.67 -8.78 -13.91
N HIS A 688 -17.08 -8.68 -12.64
CA HIS A 688 -17.77 -9.73 -11.90
C HIS A 688 -19.04 -9.13 -11.27
N TYR A 689 -20.18 -9.43 -11.87
CA TYR A 689 -21.45 -8.85 -11.46
C TYR A 689 -22.61 -9.73 -11.90
N VAL A 690 -23.59 -9.89 -11.01
CA VAL A 690 -24.88 -10.52 -11.26
C VAL A 690 -25.87 -9.40 -11.46
N ASP A 691 -26.48 -9.34 -12.64
CA ASP A 691 -27.51 -8.35 -12.90
C ASP A 691 -28.76 -8.67 -12.06
N ALA A 692 -29.40 -7.62 -11.54
CA ALA A 692 -30.64 -7.77 -10.79
C ALA A 692 -31.71 -8.45 -11.66
N PRO A 693 -32.58 -9.29 -11.09
CA PRO A 693 -33.65 -9.91 -11.85
C PRO A 693 -34.51 -8.81 -12.48
N GLY A 694 -34.72 -8.89 -13.79
CA GLY A 694 -35.63 -7.99 -14.51
C GLY A 694 -37.07 -8.27 -14.10
N ASN A 695 -37.51 -7.66 -12.99
CA ASN A 695 -38.88 -7.32 -12.62
C ASN A 695 -38.88 -6.75 -11.19
N GLY A 696 -39.37 -5.52 -11.06
CA GLY A 696 -39.29 -4.74 -9.83
C GLY A 696 -39.83 -5.44 -8.59
N ARG A 697 -39.02 -5.39 -7.53
CA ARG A 697 -39.51 -5.20 -6.17
C ARG A 697 -38.67 -4.13 -5.51
N GLN A 698 -39.36 -3.06 -5.14
CA GLN A 698 -38.88 -1.98 -4.30
C GLN A 698 -38.46 -2.54 -2.94
N ILE A 699 -37.32 -2.07 -2.41
CA ILE A 699 -37.07 -1.98 -0.98
C ILE A 699 -36.75 -0.53 -0.68
#